data_AF-A0A6I2QXX4-F1
#
_entry.id   AF-A0A6I2QXX4-F1
#
_cell.length_a   1.000
_cell.length_b   1.000
_cell.length_c   1.000
_cell.angle_alpha   90.00
_cell.angle_beta   90.00
_cell.angle_gamma   90.00
#
_symmetry.space_group_name_H-M   'P 1'
#
loop_
_entity.id
_entity.type
_entity.pdbx_description
1 polymer ?
#
loop_
_entity_poly.entity_id
_entity_poly.type
_entity_poly.pdbx_seq_one_letter_code
_entity_poly.pdbx_strand_id
1 'polypeptide(L)'
;MSDIMRPMPFAHLMNWILSEYRAQGSVFGVSKLVRHAGGKALPIFEEKIESPYGPAAGPHTQLAQNIIAAYAAGSRFFEVKTVQVMDGEELSKCVSKPCITAADECYNCEWSTELYVPQAFAEYVKAWFACKLLAKELELGDPDGFVFNMSVGYDLKGIQSPKVDAYIEGMKDASGTEVWRECMDWALANLDRFEKVDEAYVRGITPHVSNSITESTLHGCPPDEIERIATYLITEKNLNTYVKCNPTLLGYEFARKTLDGLGYDYIQFDDHHFREDLQWEDAVPMFHRLMQRTGERGLEFGVKITNTFPVDVAAGELPSEEMYMSGRSLYPLSLSLAARLAREFKGKLRISYSGGADIHSVRALFDAGIWPITMATTVLKPGGYQRFSQIGRALLDISYAPWEGVDAARAAALAEGIPADGHYQKPMKPIPSRKLDKKVPLIDCFSAPCRSGCPIEQDIPAYLMKVGEGKYEEALRIITQRNALPFITGTICSHRCQDKCMRNAYDESVYIRAQKLKAAEGGFEALLPKLHPAAPAAGRRVAVVGGGPGGMSAAYFLGRSGVDVTVFERRDALGGIVRHVIPAFRIHDEAIDNDVRLMEAMGVKVELNTEVKDVQELFAQGFTHVILATGAWQKGSAGLEYGEEHNVIEFLEAAKKAPDTLNLGRHVVVIGGGNTAMDAARAAKRLPGVETVSLVYRRTRRYMPADQEELELALADGVEFRELLAPVGVRDGVLTCRVMELGAPDATGRRSPVDTGRTAEVPADTVITAVGEKVDTELYTANGLSVDQRGRAVVNPDTLESSVKHVFVVGDGQKGPGTVVEAIAGAARAAQAIHPFDADAWVEQNVNPDYQKPLAKRGDVCTDCASCEDSRCLGCATVCETCTEVCPNRANVAVWVPGMRQRQIIHVDGMCNECGNCATFCPYDSRPYQDKFTLFWSADDFENSRNEGFLRLEDVRTRVRLGGQVADYDVSDAACGLYDPLRRLICAVYENYAYLLG
;
A
#
# COMPACT_ATOMS: atom_id res chain seq x y z
N MET A 1 -17.33 15.09 -14.49
CA MET A 1 -15.90 15.31 -14.76
C MET A 1 -15.74 15.04 -16.23
N SER A 2 -14.86 15.77 -16.93
CA SER A 2 -14.82 15.69 -18.39
C SER A 2 -14.29 14.35 -18.90
N ASP A 3 -13.58 13.57 -18.07
CA ASP A 3 -12.88 12.30 -18.35
C ASP A 3 -11.98 12.27 -19.59
N ILE A 4 -11.74 13.46 -20.16
CA ILE A 4 -11.01 13.74 -21.40
C ILE A 4 -9.63 14.27 -21.06
N MET A 5 -8.61 13.59 -21.60
CA MET A 5 -7.24 14.11 -21.59
C MET A 5 -7.05 15.08 -22.76
N ARG A 6 -6.64 16.31 -22.44
CA ARG A 6 -6.29 17.35 -23.42
C ARG A 6 -4.78 17.37 -23.64
N PRO A 7 -4.30 17.06 -24.87
CA PRO A 7 -2.90 17.23 -25.24
C PRO A 7 -2.44 18.68 -25.03
N MET A 8 -1.29 18.87 -24.38
CA MET A 8 -0.70 20.21 -24.20
C MET A 8 0.08 20.63 -25.45
N PRO A 9 -0.02 21.89 -25.92
CA PRO A 9 0.90 22.42 -26.94
C PRO A 9 2.36 22.30 -26.50
N PHE A 10 3.30 22.20 -27.45
CA PHE A 10 4.72 22.06 -27.15
C PHE A 10 5.25 23.23 -26.32
N ALA A 11 4.77 24.45 -26.62
CA ALA A 11 5.10 25.64 -25.86
C ALA A 11 4.73 25.51 -24.37
N HIS A 12 3.55 24.97 -24.09
CA HIS A 12 3.07 24.78 -22.72
C HIS A 12 3.90 23.73 -21.97
N LEU A 13 4.18 22.59 -22.62
CA LEU A 13 5.07 21.55 -22.08
C LEU A 13 6.44 22.12 -21.68
N MET A 14 7.11 22.82 -22.60
CA MET A 14 8.44 23.37 -22.34
C MET A 14 8.42 24.53 -21.34
N ASN A 15 7.35 25.34 -21.32
CA ASN A 15 7.15 26.36 -20.30
C ASN A 15 7.07 25.76 -18.91
N TRP A 16 6.32 24.66 -18.75
CA TRP A 16 6.28 23.95 -17.49
C TRP A 16 7.65 23.41 -17.12
N ILE A 17 8.29 22.62 -17.99
CA ILE A 17 9.56 21.95 -17.68
C ILE A 17 10.62 22.95 -17.23
N LEU A 18 10.84 24.01 -18.02
CA LEU A 18 11.89 24.99 -17.74
C LEU A 18 11.58 25.83 -16.48
N SER A 19 10.31 26.19 -16.26
CA SER A 19 9.92 26.99 -15.09
C SER A 19 9.99 26.17 -13.81
N GLU A 20 9.49 24.93 -13.84
CA GLU A 20 9.55 24.02 -12.71
C GLU A 20 11.00 23.66 -12.36
N TYR A 21 11.83 23.34 -13.35
CA TYR A 21 13.23 23.00 -13.12
C TYR A 21 13.99 24.17 -12.47
N ARG A 22 13.82 25.41 -12.98
CA ARG A 22 14.46 26.59 -12.39
C ARG A 22 13.99 26.88 -10.96
N ALA A 23 12.71 26.68 -10.68
CA ALA A 23 12.13 27.01 -9.37
C ALA A 23 12.32 25.89 -8.32
N GLN A 24 12.32 24.63 -8.75
CA GLN A 24 12.17 23.46 -7.87
C GLN A 24 13.20 22.35 -8.12
N GLY A 25 13.96 22.41 -9.22
CA GLY A 25 14.91 21.36 -9.60
C GLY A 25 14.25 20.05 -10.07
N SER A 26 12.95 20.08 -10.39
CA SER A 26 12.19 18.91 -10.85
C SER A 26 11.64 19.08 -12.25
N VAL A 27 11.39 17.96 -12.92
CA VAL A 27 10.74 17.90 -14.24
C VAL A 27 9.43 17.13 -14.09
N PHE A 28 8.29 17.82 -14.26
CA PHE A 28 6.96 17.27 -13.97
C PHE A 28 6.93 16.55 -12.62
N GLY A 29 7.45 17.16 -11.56
CA GLY A 29 7.55 16.64 -10.19
C GLY A 29 8.50 15.46 -9.97
N VAL A 30 9.28 15.05 -10.98
CA VAL A 30 10.42 14.14 -10.79
C VAL A 30 11.63 14.93 -10.31
N SER A 31 12.02 14.71 -9.06
CA SER A 31 13.16 15.39 -8.42
C SER A 31 14.44 14.54 -8.35
N LYS A 32 14.36 13.21 -8.45
CA LYS A 32 15.55 12.33 -8.53
C LYS A 32 15.97 12.16 -9.98
N LEU A 33 16.50 13.24 -10.57
CA LEU A 33 16.95 13.24 -11.96
C LEU A 33 18.14 12.29 -12.14
N VAL A 34 18.08 11.40 -13.12
CA VAL A 34 19.14 10.44 -13.43
C VAL A 34 19.99 10.98 -14.58
N ARG A 35 21.31 10.88 -14.43
CA ARG A 35 22.30 11.35 -15.40
C ARG A 35 23.16 10.16 -15.85
N HIS A 36 23.29 9.98 -17.16
CA HIS A 36 24.20 9.01 -17.76
C HIS A 36 25.48 9.72 -18.17
N ALA A 37 26.62 9.26 -17.67
CA ALA A 37 27.94 9.83 -17.94
C ALA A 37 28.88 8.77 -18.49
N GLY A 38 29.79 9.18 -19.38
CA GLY A 38 30.88 8.32 -19.89
C GLY A 38 30.57 7.56 -21.18
N GLY A 39 29.49 7.91 -21.90
CA GLY A 39 29.23 7.42 -23.27
C GLY A 39 28.96 5.92 -23.40
N LYS A 40 28.65 5.23 -22.30
CA LYS A 40 28.32 3.81 -22.30
C LYS A 40 26.87 3.62 -22.74
N ALA A 41 26.66 2.76 -23.74
CA ALA A 41 25.33 2.41 -24.22
C ALA A 41 25.30 0.97 -24.74
N LEU A 42 24.14 0.35 -24.65
CA LEU A 42 23.85 -0.97 -25.20
C LEU A 42 23.32 -0.82 -26.63
N PRO A 43 23.84 -1.55 -27.62
CA PRO A 43 23.31 -1.50 -28.98
C PRO A 43 21.96 -2.22 -29.08
N ILE A 44 21.04 -1.63 -29.84
CA ILE A 44 19.72 -2.21 -30.15
C ILE A 44 19.17 -1.57 -31.43
N PHE A 45 18.71 -2.34 -32.42
CA PHE A 45 18.05 -1.82 -33.64
C PHE A 45 18.90 -0.88 -34.50
N GLU A 46 20.22 -1.09 -34.55
CA GLU A 46 21.18 -0.12 -35.11
C GLU A 46 21.25 1.23 -34.37
N GLU A 47 20.47 1.38 -33.30
CA GLU A 47 20.48 2.47 -32.33
C GLU A 47 21.19 2.02 -31.03
N LYS A 48 21.03 2.80 -29.96
CA LYS A 48 21.64 2.52 -28.66
C LYS A 48 20.79 3.04 -27.50
N ILE A 49 20.90 2.37 -26.35
CA ILE A 49 20.24 2.78 -25.10
C ILE A 49 21.26 2.88 -23.95
N GLU A 50 21.26 3.98 -23.20
CA GLU A 50 22.16 4.17 -22.05
C GLU A 50 21.72 3.35 -20.82
N SER A 51 20.46 2.90 -20.80
CA SER A 51 19.90 2.01 -19.78
C SER A 51 18.91 1.02 -20.41
N PRO A 52 18.85 -0.24 -19.94
CA PRO A 52 18.03 -1.28 -20.55
C PRO A 52 16.57 -1.27 -20.09
N TYR A 53 16.06 -0.14 -19.56
CA TYR A 53 14.73 -0.11 -18.95
C TYR A 53 13.91 1.14 -19.29
N GLY A 54 12.61 1.04 -19.04
CA GLY A 54 11.70 2.18 -19.07
C GLY A 54 10.23 1.82 -18.90
N PRO A 55 9.31 2.71 -19.27
CA PRO A 55 7.89 2.47 -19.10
C PRO A 55 7.34 1.51 -20.17
N ALA A 56 6.48 0.58 -19.73
CA ALA A 56 5.76 -0.30 -20.65
C ALA A 56 4.57 0.43 -21.29
N ALA A 57 4.09 -0.09 -22.43
CA ALA A 57 2.90 0.40 -23.11
C ALA A 57 1.71 0.47 -22.14
N GLY A 58 1.28 1.68 -21.80
CA GLY A 58 0.23 1.91 -20.82
C GLY A 58 0.07 3.36 -20.40
N PRO A 59 -0.53 3.65 -19.23
CA PRO A 59 -0.85 5.02 -18.81
C PRO A 59 0.35 5.98 -18.81
N HIS A 60 1.54 5.48 -18.47
CA HIS A 60 2.77 6.28 -18.39
C HIS A 60 3.40 6.60 -19.76
N THR A 61 2.84 6.08 -20.86
CA THR A 61 3.32 6.34 -22.23
C THR A 61 2.22 6.88 -23.15
N GLN A 62 1.18 7.49 -22.57
CA GLN A 62 0.07 8.09 -23.30
C GLN A 62 0.29 9.56 -23.66
N LEU A 63 0.71 10.37 -22.69
CA LEU A 63 0.92 11.82 -22.84
C LEU A 63 2.42 12.17 -22.82
N ALA A 64 2.81 13.26 -23.46
CA ALA A 64 4.19 13.68 -23.61
C ALA A 64 4.85 13.94 -22.24
N GLN A 65 4.15 14.58 -21.30
CA GLN A 65 4.66 14.82 -19.95
C GLN A 65 4.93 13.52 -19.18
N ASN A 66 4.20 12.44 -19.47
CA ASN A 66 4.38 11.14 -18.84
C ASN A 66 5.71 10.51 -19.28
N ILE A 67 5.96 10.55 -20.59
CA ILE A 67 7.19 10.04 -21.22
C ILE A 67 8.40 10.86 -20.76
N ILE A 68 8.28 12.19 -20.76
CA ILE A 68 9.35 13.10 -20.32
C ILE A 68 9.68 12.90 -18.84
N ALA A 69 8.68 12.68 -17.97
CA ALA A 69 8.90 12.34 -16.57
C ALA A 69 9.66 11.00 -16.41
N ALA A 70 9.31 9.98 -17.19
CA ALA A 70 10.03 8.71 -17.20
C ALA A 70 11.48 8.85 -17.69
N TYR A 71 11.73 9.69 -18.71
CA TYR A 71 13.07 10.02 -19.20
C TYR A 71 13.92 10.72 -18.15
N ALA A 72 13.36 11.73 -17.48
CA ALA A 72 14.00 12.45 -16.38
C ALA A 72 14.39 11.52 -15.22
N ALA A 73 13.61 10.45 -15.00
CA ALA A 73 13.88 9.41 -14.00
C ALA A 73 14.85 8.29 -14.48
N GLY A 74 15.44 8.41 -15.68
CA GLY A 74 16.51 7.53 -16.19
C GLY A 74 16.07 6.48 -17.22
N SER A 75 14.80 6.48 -17.64
CA SER A 75 14.33 5.54 -18.68
C SER A 75 14.98 5.84 -20.03
N ARG A 76 15.31 4.79 -20.80
CA ARG A 76 15.88 4.90 -22.16
C ARG A 76 15.22 3.98 -23.19
N PHE A 77 14.33 3.09 -22.76
CA PHE A 77 13.50 2.29 -23.66
C PHE A 77 12.02 2.58 -23.40
N PHE A 78 11.31 3.15 -24.38
CA PHE A 78 9.93 3.58 -24.22
C PHE A 78 9.00 2.78 -25.11
N GLU A 79 8.12 1.98 -24.52
CA GLU A 79 7.04 1.34 -25.26
C GLU A 79 5.83 2.26 -25.26
N VAL A 80 5.57 2.91 -26.40
CA VAL A 80 4.44 3.82 -26.51
C VAL A 80 3.12 3.06 -26.59
N LYS A 81 2.04 3.72 -26.16
CA LYS A 81 0.72 3.10 -26.03
C LYS A 81 0.19 2.65 -27.40
N THR A 82 -0.51 1.52 -27.42
CA THR A 82 -0.99 0.92 -28.67
C THR A 82 -1.99 1.81 -29.39
N VAL A 83 -1.79 2.03 -30.69
CA VAL A 83 -2.75 2.68 -31.59
C VAL A 83 -3.54 1.65 -32.38
N GLN A 84 -4.81 1.97 -32.67
CA GLN A 84 -5.72 1.09 -33.40
C GLN A 84 -6.75 1.90 -34.19
N VAL A 85 -7.60 1.21 -34.96
CA VAL A 85 -8.64 1.88 -35.77
C VAL A 85 -9.72 2.52 -34.88
N MET A 86 -10.10 1.90 -33.77
CA MET A 86 -11.02 2.47 -32.77
C MET A 86 -10.24 3.35 -31.78
N ASP A 87 -10.46 4.67 -31.80
CA ASP A 87 -9.68 5.64 -31.02
C ASP A 87 -10.54 6.79 -30.46
N GLY A 88 -9.93 7.63 -29.62
CA GLY A 88 -10.56 8.83 -29.09
C GLY A 88 -11.86 8.55 -28.30
N GLU A 89 -12.90 9.32 -28.60
CA GLU A 89 -14.19 9.24 -27.90
C GLU A 89 -14.86 7.86 -28.04
N GLU A 90 -14.71 7.17 -29.17
CA GLU A 90 -15.28 5.84 -29.39
C GLU A 90 -14.69 4.83 -28.41
N LEU A 91 -13.35 4.79 -28.32
CA LEU A 91 -12.67 3.90 -27.38
C LEU A 91 -12.94 4.31 -25.93
N SER A 92 -12.88 5.61 -25.60
CA SER A 92 -13.10 6.10 -24.23
C SER A 92 -14.46 5.68 -23.68
N LYS A 93 -15.51 5.64 -24.52
CA LYS A 93 -16.86 5.15 -24.14
C LYS A 93 -16.90 3.66 -23.80
N CYS A 94 -15.97 2.86 -24.32
CA CYS A 94 -15.84 1.44 -24.02
C CYS A 94 -15.03 1.18 -22.73
N VAL A 95 -14.28 2.16 -22.22
CA VAL A 95 -13.47 2.01 -21.01
C VAL A 95 -14.33 2.27 -19.77
N SER A 96 -14.60 1.22 -19.00
CA SER A 96 -15.26 1.37 -17.71
C SER A 96 -14.35 2.10 -16.72
N LYS A 97 -14.82 3.23 -16.15
CA LYS A 97 -14.05 4.08 -15.22
C LYS A 97 -14.60 3.99 -13.79
N PRO A 98 -13.75 3.94 -12.74
CA PRO A 98 -12.29 3.90 -12.80
C PRO A 98 -11.77 2.62 -13.44
N CYS A 99 -10.70 2.74 -14.23
CA CYS A 99 -10.18 1.64 -15.04
C CYS A 99 -8.88 1.01 -14.51
N ILE A 100 -8.35 1.47 -13.36
CA ILE A 100 -7.10 0.97 -12.75
C ILE A 100 -7.25 0.84 -11.23
N THR A 101 -6.80 -0.29 -10.69
CA THR A 101 -6.51 -0.45 -9.26
C THR A 101 -5.18 -1.18 -9.08
N ALA A 102 -4.24 -0.60 -8.33
CA ALA A 102 -2.86 -1.13 -8.17
C ALA A 102 -2.47 -1.46 -6.71
N ALA A 103 -3.46 -1.74 -5.85
CA ALA A 103 -3.28 -1.83 -4.40
C ALA A 103 -2.24 -2.88 -3.96
N ASP A 104 -2.36 -4.10 -4.47
CA ASP A 104 -1.39 -5.19 -4.30
C ASP A 104 -1.12 -5.83 -5.67
N GLU A 105 -2.07 -6.60 -6.19
CA GLU A 105 -2.21 -6.83 -7.62
C GLU A 105 -2.53 -5.52 -8.32
N CYS A 106 -2.15 -5.46 -9.59
CA CYS A 106 -2.61 -4.42 -10.47
C CYS A 106 -3.65 -5.00 -11.42
N TYR A 107 -4.80 -4.36 -11.49
CA TYR A 107 -5.85 -4.66 -12.45
C TYR A 107 -6.17 -3.44 -13.27
N ASN A 108 -6.57 -3.65 -14.52
CA ASN A 108 -7.12 -2.60 -15.35
C ASN A 108 -8.05 -3.15 -16.45
N CYS A 109 -8.86 -2.27 -17.05
CA CYS A 109 -9.83 -2.65 -18.08
C CYS A 109 -9.32 -2.47 -19.53
N GLU A 110 -8.43 -1.51 -19.79
CA GLU A 110 -7.94 -1.19 -21.14
C GLU A 110 -6.51 -0.63 -21.11
N TRP A 111 -5.72 -0.93 -22.15
CA TRP A 111 -4.31 -0.50 -22.32
C TRP A 111 -4.04 0.28 -23.62
N SER A 112 -5.02 0.43 -24.50
CA SER A 112 -4.94 1.18 -25.75
C SER A 112 -5.10 2.67 -25.53
N THR A 113 -4.54 3.50 -26.41
CA THR A 113 -4.58 4.95 -26.25
C THR A 113 -6.00 5.49 -26.34
N GLU A 114 -6.43 6.26 -25.34
CA GLU A 114 -7.72 6.96 -25.33
C GLU A 114 -7.68 8.25 -26.17
N LEU A 115 -6.50 8.61 -26.69
CA LEU A 115 -6.34 9.71 -27.64
C LEU A 115 -6.70 9.26 -29.05
N TYR A 116 -7.03 10.22 -29.92
CA TYR A 116 -7.05 9.95 -31.35
C TYR A 116 -5.64 9.60 -31.86
N VAL A 117 -5.52 8.73 -32.86
CA VAL A 117 -4.22 8.30 -33.41
C VAL A 117 -3.32 9.49 -33.78
N PRO A 118 -3.79 10.57 -34.46
CA PRO A 118 -2.96 11.75 -34.74
C PRO A 118 -2.53 12.52 -33.48
N GLN A 119 -3.33 12.50 -32.42
CA GLN A 119 -2.95 13.11 -31.14
C GLN A 119 -1.88 12.29 -30.43
N ALA A 120 -2.03 10.96 -30.38
CA ALA A 120 -1.02 10.07 -29.83
C ALA A 120 0.31 10.23 -30.58
N PHE A 121 0.27 10.28 -31.91
CA PHE A 121 1.43 10.61 -32.75
C PHE A 121 2.09 11.93 -32.31
N ALA A 122 1.30 13.00 -32.18
CA ALA A 122 1.81 14.31 -31.79
C ALA A 122 2.44 14.30 -30.38
N GLU A 123 1.85 13.59 -29.41
CA GLU A 123 2.43 13.44 -28.07
C GLU A 123 3.81 12.76 -28.12
N TYR A 124 3.98 11.74 -28.95
CA TYR A 124 5.25 11.03 -29.09
C TYR A 124 6.32 11.89 -29.76
N VAL A 125 5.97 12.63 -30.81
CA VAL A 125 6.90 13.59 -31.44
C VAL A 125 7.33 14.69 -30.46
N LYS A 126 6.39 15.27 -29.71
CA LYS A 126 6.69 16.28 -28.68
C LYS A 126 7.59 15.72 -27.58
N ALA A 127 7.32 14.51 -27.10
CA ALA A 127 8.16 13.86 -26.10
C ALA A 127 9.58 13.59 -26.62
N TRP A 128 9.71 13.08 -27.84
CA TRP A 128 10.99 12.84 -28.50
C TRP A 128 11.83 14.12 -28.58
N PHE A 129 11.23 15.20 -29.10
CA PHE A 129 11.91 16.49 -29.25
C PHE A 129 12.30 17.08 -27.90
N ALA A 130 11.38 17.09 -26.93
CA ALA A 130 11.65 17.59 -25.58
C ALA A 130 12.76 16.79 -24.88
N CYS A 131 12.74 15.46 -24.94
CA CYS A 131 13.78 14.62 -24.34
C CYS A 131 15.16 14.92 -24.93
N LYS A 132 15.28 15.17 -26.25
CA LYS A 132 16.55 15.59 -26.86
C LYS A 132 16.98 16.98 -26.40
N LEU A 133 16.08 17.95 -26.27
CA LEU A 133 16.43 19.25 -25.69
C LEU A 133 16.93 19.10 -24.24
N LEU A 134 16.24 18.31 -23.42
CA LEU A 134 16.60 18.08 -22.02
C LEU A 134 17.88 17.25 -21.86
N ALA A 135 18.15 16.30 -22.76
CA ALA A 135 19.39 15.55 -22.78
C ALA A 135 20.60 16.49 -22.77
N LYS A 136 20.56 17.54 -23.60
CA LYS A 136 21.63 18.53 -23.71
C LYS A 136 21.54 19.63 -22.66
N GLU A 137 20.38 20.25 -22.48
CA GLU A 137 20.19 21.36 -21.54
C GLU A 137 20.49 20.95 -20.11
N LEU A 138 19.92 19.81 -19.70
CA LEU A 138 20.04 19.32 -18.34
C LEU A 138 21.15 18.29 -18.20
N GLU A 139 21.89 17.93 -19.25
CA GLU A 139 22.95 16.90 -19.25
C GLU A 139 22.48 15.58 -18.64
N LEU A 140 21.33 15.09 -19.10
CA LEU A 140 20.75 13.83 -18.62
C LEU A 140 21.39 12.60 -19.28
N GLY A 141 22.03 12.77 -20.43
CA GLY A 141 22.68 11.70 -21.20
C GLY A 141 22.88 12.09 -22.66
N ASP A 142 23.24 11.11 -23.47
CA ASP A 142 23.32 11.24 -24.92
C ASP A 142 21.93 11.48 -25.53
N PRO A 143 21.72 12.55 -26.32
CA PRO A 143 20.45 12.80 -27.03
C PRO A 143 20.01 11.64 -27.94
N ASP A 144 20.93 10.80 -28.41
CA ASP A 144 20.65 9.61 -29.23
C ASP A 144 20.82 8.31 -28.41
N GLY A 145 20.80 8.42 -27.08
CA GLY A 145 20.98 7.33 -26.13
C GLY A 145 19.68 6.66 -25.66
N PHE A 146 18.55 6.89 -26.33
CA PHE A 146 17.25 6.32 -26.00
C PHE A 146 16.45 5.99 -27.26
N VAL A 147 15.52 5.03 -27.14
CA VAL A 147 14.70 4.57 -28.27
C VAL A 147 13.22 4.55 -27.89
N PHE A 148 12.37 4.86 -28.86
CA PHE A 148 10.93 4.61 -28.78
C PHE A 148 10.62 3.33 -29.55
N ASN A 149 9.65 2.57 -29.06
CA ASN A 149 9.16 1.37 -29.70
C ASN A 149 7.65 1.52 -29.90
N MET A 150 7.25 1.64 -31.17
CA MET A 150 5.84 1.80 -31.57
C MET A 150 5.00 0.62 -31.10
N SER A 151 3.68 0.81 -31.00
CA SER A 151 2.76 -0.29 -30.74
C SER A 151 1.49 -0.14 -31.57
N VAL A 152 1.13 -1.18 -32.30
CA VAL A 152 -0.11 -1.25 -33.11
C VAL A 152 -0.90 -2.50 -32.74
N GLY A 153 -2.22 -2.41 -32.76
CA GLY A 153 -3.11 -3.54 -32.46
C GLY A 153 -4.40 -3.46 -33.25
N TYR A 154 -4.52 -4.27 -34.29
CA TYR A 154 -5.75 -4.50 -35.06
C TYR A 154 -5.49 -5.65 -36.05
N ASP A 155 -6.47 -5.99 -36.90
CA ASP A 155 -6.21 -6.81 -38.10
C ASP A 155 -5.28 -6.08 -39.10
N LEU A 156 -4.70 -6.83 -40.04
CA LEU A 156 -3.80 -6.29 -41.07
C LEU A 156 -4.46 -5.16 -41.87
N LYS A 157 -5.75 -5.28 -42.17
CA LYS A 157 -6.49 -4.28 -42.93
C LYS A 157 -6.57 -2.94 -42.19
N GLY A 158 -6.78 -2.98 -40.88
CA GLY A 158 -6.80 -1.78 -40.04
C GLY A 158 -5.41 -1.18 -39.87
N ILE A 159 -4.37 -2.01 -39.77
CA ILE A 159 -2.98 -1.52 -39.76
C ILE A 159 -2.63 -0.84 -41.08
N GLN A 160 -3.14 -1.36 -42.21
CA GLN A 160 -3.02 -0.76 -43.54
C GLN A 160 -3.94 0.44 -43.78
N SER A 161 -4.81 0.79 -42.82
CA SER A 161 -5.68 1.94 -42.97
C SER A 161 -4.85 3.23 -43.06
N PRO A 162 -5.28 4.25 -43.84
CA PRO A 162 -4.54 5.50 -43.96
C PRO A 162 -4.22 6.16 -42.60
N LYS A 163 -5.08 5.94 -41.60
CA LYS A 163 -4.92 6.49 -40.25
C LYS A 163 -3.74 5.87 -39.50
N VAL A 164 -3.65 4.54 -39.47
CA VAL A 164 -2.57 3.82 -38.78
C VAL A 164 -1.29 3.85 -39.61
N ASP A 165 -1.40 3.78 -40.93
CA ASP A 165 -0.28 3.90 -41.85
C ASP A 165 0.46 5.24 -41.70
N ALA A 166 -0.30 6.36 -41.65
CA ALA A 166 0.27 7.68 -41.43
C ALA A 166 0.98 7.81 -40.07
N TYR A 167 0.49 7.12 -39.03
CA TYR A 167 1.18 7.03 -37.75
C TYR A 167 2.52 6.31 -37.89
N ILE A 168 2.56 5.15 -38.53
CA ILE A 168 3.79 4.36 -38.71
C ILE A 168 4.83 5.15 -39.52
N GLU A 169 4.43 5.71 -40.67
CA GLU A 169 5.34 6.49 -41.52
C GLU A 169 5.79 7.78 -40.84
N GLY A 170 4.90 8.48 -40.13
CA GLY A 170 5.25 9.68 -39.38
C GLY A 170 6.19 9.42 -38.20
N MET A 171 6.09 8.25 -37.54
CA MET A 171 7.02 7.85 -36.49
C MET A 171 8.40 7.48 -37.05
N LYS A 172 8.46 6.93 -38.27
CA LYS A 172 9.73 6.69 -38.97
C LYS A 172 10.42 7.99 -39.36
N ASP A 173 9.66 8.99 -39.82
CA ASP A 173 10.16 10.32 -40.14
C ASP A 173 9.09 11.41 -39.91
N ALA A 174 9.28 12.21 -38.86
CA ALA A 174 8.35 13.28 -38.49
C ALA A 174 8.61 14.61 -39.23
N SER A 175 9.66 14.71 -40.06
CA SER A 175 10.17 16.00 -40.59
C SER A 175 9.13 16.82 -41.36
N GLY A 176 8.22 16.14 -42.07
CA GLY A 176 7.16 16.76 -42.86
C GLY A 176 5.90 17.16 -42.07
N THR A 177 5.85 16.88 -40.76
CA THR A 177 4.62 16.98 -39.96
C THR A 177 4.45 18.36 -39.30
N GLU A 178 3.21 18.74 -39.02
CA GLU A 178 2.89 20.01 -38.34
C GLU A 178 3.47 20.06 -36.93
N VAL A 179 3.33 18.97 -36.16
CA VAL A 179 3.86 18.87 -34.80
C VAL A 179 5.38 18.98 -34.75
N TRP A 180 6.10 18.42 -35.73
CA TRP A 180 7.56 18.58 -35.82
C TRP A 180 7.95 20.05 -36.04
N ARG A 181 7.23 20.72 -36.95
CA ARG A 181 7.43 22.14 -37.23
C ARG A 181 7.13 23.00 -36.01
N GLU A 182 6.04 22.71 -35.29
CA GLU A 182 5.70 23.37 -34.02
C GLU A 182 6.86 23.28 -33.01
N CYS A 183 7.42 22.08 -32.82
CA CYS A 183 8.52 21.86 -31.89
C CYS A 183 9.80 22.63 -32.31
N MET A 184 10.16 22.53 -33.59
CA MET A 184 11.32 23.19 -34.17
C MET A 184 11.21 24.72 -34.08
N ASP A 185 10.10 25.29 -34.55
CA ASP A 185 9.87 26.74 -34.58
C ASP A 185 9.88 27.32 -33.16
N TRP A 186 9.23 26.63 -32.21
CA TRP A 186 9.24 27.05 -30.82
C TRP A 186 10.64 27.02 -30.23
N ALA A 187 11.40 25.93 -30.42
CA ALA A 187 12.75 25.80 -29.88
C ALA A 187 13.70 26.88 -30.43
N LEU A 188 13.64 27.15 -31.74
CA LEU A 188 14.42 28.20 -32.39
C LEU A 188 14.04 29.60 -31.90
N ALA A 189 12.75 29.86 -31.68
CA ALA A 189 12.26 31.14 -31.16
C ALA A 189 12.58 31.38 -29.67
N ASN A 190 12.99 30.34 -28.93
CA ASN A 190 13.20 30.38 -27.48
C ASN A 190 14.65 29.98 -27.07
N LEU A 191 15.62 30.12 -27.97
CA LEU A 191 17.03 29.76 -27.70
C LEU A 191 17.62 30.51 -26.50
N ASP A 192 17.17 31.72 -26.21
CA ASP A 192 17.57 32.55 -25.07
C ASP A 192 17.20 31.93 -23.71
N ARG A 193 16.31 30.93 -23.70
CA ARG A 193 15.87 30.23 -22.50
C ARG A 193 16.71 29.00 -22.17
N PHE A 194 17.66 28.64 -23.02
CA PHE A 194 18.56 27.52 -22.82
C PHE A 194 19.97 28.00 -22.54
N GLU A 195 20.70 27.27 -21.71
CA GLU A 195 22.11 27.53 -21.42
C GLU A 195 23.05 26.72 -22.34
N LYS A 196 22.63 25.52 -22.77
CA LYS A 196 23.49 24.56 -23.49
C LYS A 196 22.99 24.15 -24.86
N VAL A 197 21.76 24.54 -25.22
CA VAL A 197 21.13 24.28 -26.52
C VAL A 197 21.35 25.49 -27.41
N ASP A 198 21.94 25.28 -28.58
CA ASP A 198 22.14 26.30 -29.61
C ASP A 198 21.34 25.99 -30.89
N GLU A 199 21.26 26.96 -31.81
CA GLU A 199 20.53 26.81 -33.07
C GLU A 199 21.03 25.61 -33.89
N ALA A 200 22.35 25.41 -33.95
CA ALA A 200 22.95 24.32 -34.71
C ALA A 200 22.50 22.96 -34.17
N TYR A 201 22.46 22.81 -32.85
CA TYR A 201 21.95 21.61 -32.20
C TYR A 201 20.46 21.39 -32.49
N VAL A 202 19.62 22.42 -32.32
CA VAL A 202 18.16 22.31 -32.56
C VAL A 202 17.88 21.87 -34.00
N ARG A 203 18.56 22.46 -34.99
CA ARG A 203 18.43 22.06 -36.40
C ARG A 203 18.99 20.67 -36.71
N GLY A 204 19.91 20.18 -35.89
CA GLY A 204 20.51 18.85 -36.00
C GLY A 204 19.72 17.73 -35.33
N ILE A 205 18.63 18.05 -34.60
CA ILE A 205 17.78 17.03 -33.97
C ILE A 205 17.16 16.15 -35.07
N THR A 206 17.38 14.84 -34.96
CA THR A 206 16.85 13.87 -35.93
C THR A 206 15.32 13.77 -35.88
N PRO A 207 14.62 13.82 -37.02
CA PRO A 207 13.17 13.62 -37.13
C PRO A 207 12.76 12.14 -37.10
N HIS A 208 13.70 11.20 -37.11
CA HIS A 208 13.41 9.77 -37.04
C HIS A 208 13.12 9.37 -35.59
N VAL A 209 11.84 9.15 -35.27
CA VAL A 209 11.39 8.93 -33.87
C VAL A 209 11.48 7.46 -33.46
N SER A 210 11.17 6.53 -34.36
CA SER A 210 11.16 5.09 -34.06
C SER A 210 11.39 4.25 -35.32
N ASN A 211 12.28 3.25 -35.22
CA ASN A 211 12.48 2.23 -36.26
C ASN A 211 12.03 0.82 -35.81
N SER A 212 11.47 0.71 -34.61
CA SER A 212 10.95 -0.55 -34.05
C SER A 212 9.47 -0.48 -33.73
N ILE A 213 8.81 -1.63 -33.73
CA ILE A 213 7.37 -1.76 -33.48
C ILE A 213 7.05 -3.05 -32.75
N THR A 214 6.06 -2.98 -31.86
CA THR A 214 5.41 -4.14 -31.24
C THR A 214 4.05 -4.35 -31.85
N GLU A 215 3.84 -5.55 -32.38
CA GLU A 215 2.53 -6.05 -32.70
C GLU A 215 1.83 -6.50 -31.41
N SER A 216 0.80 -5.75 -31.01
CA SER A 216 -0.09 -6.10 -29.92
C SER A 216 -1.19 -7.02 -30.43
N THR A 217 -1.07 -8.32 -30.15
CA THR A 217 -2.07 -9.32 -30.52
C THR A 217 -3.34 -9.14 -29.69
N LEU A 218 -4.48 -8.98 -30.36
CA LEU A 218 -5.80 -9.02 -29.72
C LEU A 218 -6.10 -10.45 -29.26
N HIS A 219 -6.85 -10.60 -28.17
CA HIS A 219 -7.34 -11.91 -27.73
C HIS A 219 -8.15 -12.58 -28.85
N GLY A 220 -7.90 -13.86 -29.10
CA GLY A 220 -8.51 -14.61 -30.21
C GLY A 220 -7.98 -14.27 -31.62
N CYS A 221 -6.90 -13.49 -31.75
CA CYS A 221 -6.32 -13.19 -33.07
C CYS A 221 -5.70 -14.47 -33.69
N PRO A 222 -6.12 -14.86 -34.92
CA PRO A 222 -5.61 -16.07 -35.56
C PRO A 222 -4.09 -16.02 -35.77
N PRO A 223 -3.36 -17.14 -35.57
CA PRO A 223 -1.91 -17.18 -35.76
C PRO A 223 -1.43 -16.75 -37.15
N ASP A 224 -2.20 -17.04 -38.20
CA ASP A 224 -1.87 -16.63 -39.57
C ASP A 224 -2.04 -15.11 -39.77
N GLU A 225 -3.00 -14.49 -39.09
CA GLU A 225 -3.17 -13.03 -39.09
C GLU A 225 -1.98 -12.35 -38.40
N ILE A 226 -1.56 -12.89 -37.24
CA ILE A 226 -0.37 -12.42 -36.50
C ILE A 226 0.87 -12.48 -37.41
N GLU A 227 1.12 -13.63 -38.05
CA GLU A 227 2.27 -13.76 -38.94
C GLU A 227 2.20 -12.81 -40.14
N ARG A 228 1.01 -12.58 -40.69
CA ARG A 228 0.81 -11.66 -41.82
C ARG A 228 1.09 -10.21 -41.43
N ILE A 229 0.67 -9.78 -40.24
CA ILE A 229 0.95 -8.45 -39.70
C ILE A 229 2.46 -8.30 -39.47
N ALA A 230 3.08 -9.19 -38.70
CA ALA A 230 4.52 -9.14 -38.46
C ALA A 230 5.31 -9.15 -39.79
N THR A 231 4.92 -10.01 -40.74
CA THR A 231 5.54 -10.06 -42.06
C THR A 231 5.41 -8.74 -42.80
N TYR A 232 4.24 -8.10 -42.80
CA TYR A 232 4.03 -6.78 -43.41
C TYR A 232 4.90 -5.68 -42.76
N LEU A 233 4.96 -5.66 -41.43
CA LEU A 233 5.79 -4.71 -40.68
C LEU A 233 7.29 -4.88 -41.00
N ILE A 234 7.74 -6.13 -41.19
CA ILE A 234 9.12 -6.44 -41.56
C ILE A 234 9.38 -6.14 -43.05
N THR A 235 8.48 -6.51 -43.96
CA THR A 235 8.75 -6.51 -45.41
C THR A 235 8.43 -5.20 -46.08
N GLU A 236 7.28 -4.60 -45.75
CA GLU A 236 6.78 -3.39 -46.40
C GLU A 236 7.13 -2.14 -45.59
N LYS A 237 7.14 -2.25 -44.26
CA LYS A 237 7.48 -1.12 -43.37
C LYS A 237 8.95 -1.06 -42.98
N ASN A 238 9.69 -2.15 -43.14
CA ASN A 238 11.11 -2.29 -42.83
C ASN A 238 11.43 -1.91 -41.37
N LEU A 239 10.70 -2.51 -40.43
CA LEU A 239 10.80 -2.23 -39.00
C LEU A 239 11.34 -3.42 -38.20
N ASN A 240 12.15 -3.12 -37.18
CA ASN A 240 12.46 -4.08 -36.13
C ASN A 240 11.15 -4.46 -35.41
N THR A 241 10.87 -5.74 -35.23
CA THR A 241 9.52 -6.17 -34.87
C THR A 241 9.52 -7.09 -33.64
N TYR A 242 8.71 -6.73 -32.64
CA TYR A 242 8.32 -7.61 -31.54
C TYR A 242 6.90 -8.12 -31.74
N VAL A 243 6.66 -9.39 -31.41
CA VAL A 243 5.30 -9.93 -31.24
C VAL A 243 4.99 -10.07 -29.75
N LYS A 244 3.87 -9.52 -29.30
CA LYS A 244 3.42 -9.66 -27.91
C LYS A 244 3.02 -11.11 -27.62
N CYS A 245 3.44 -11.63 -26.47
CA CYS A 245 3.13 -12.98 -26.01
C CYS A 245 2.48 -12.95 -24.62
N ASN A 246 1.32 -13.61 -24.51
CA ASN A 246 0.59 -13.76 -23.25
C ASN A 246 0.99 -15.07 -22.54
N PRO A 247 0.91 -15.14 -21.19
CA PRO A 247 1.17 -16.36 -20.44
C PRO A 247 0.19 -17.50 -20.71
N THR A 248 -0.88 -17.25 -21.48
CA THR A 248 -1.80 -18.29 -21.99
C THR A 248 -1.06 -19.40 -22.73
N LEU A 249 0.11 -19.12 -23.33
CA LEU A 249 1.04 -20.10 -23.90
C LEU A 249 1.54 -21.18 -22.92
N LEU A 250 1.40 -20.98 -21.60
CA LEU A 250 1.76 -21.98 -20.59
C LEU A 250 0.67 -23.04 -20.37
N GLY A 251 -0.58 -22.76 -20.77
CA GLY A 251 -1.74 -23.61 -20.53
C GLY A 251 -2.42 -23.34 -19.18
N TYR A 252 -3.73 -23.59 -19.14
CA TYR A 252 -4.61 -23.30 -18.00
C TYR A 252 -4.13 -23.97 -16.70
N GLU A 253 -3.86 -25.28 -16.75
CA GLU A 253 -3.46 -26.07 -15.58
C GLU A 253 -2.17 -25.54 -14.94
N PHE A 254 -1.20 -25.10 -15.74
CA PHE A 254 0.04 -24.52 -15.23
C PHE A 254 -0.24 -23.20 -14.52
N ALA A 255 -1.02 -22.32 -15.16
CA ALA A 255 -1.35 -21.01 -14.60
C ALA A 255 -2.13 -21.13 -13.29
N ARG A 256 -3.17 -21.98 -13.27
CA ARG A 256 -4.01 -22.22 -12.09
C ARG A 256 -3.21 -22.78 -10.92
N LYS A 257 -2.43 -23.85 -11.17
CA LYS A 257 -1.57 -24.46 -10.15
C LYS A 257 -0.55 -23.48 -9.58
N THR A 258 0.06 -22.66 -10.43
CA THR A 258 1.08 -21.68 -10.01
C THR A 258 0.49 -20.60 -9.11
N LEU A 259 -0.65 -20.02 -9.52
CA LEU A 259 -1.33 -18.99 -8.73
C LEU A 259 -1.89 -19.53 -7.41
N ASP A 260 -2.47 -20.73 -7.41
CA ASP A 260 -2.94 -21.39 -6.18
C ASP A 260 -1.82 -21.65 -5.20
N GLY A 261 -0.69 -22.16 -5.69
CA GLY A 261 0.49 -22.45 -4.87
C GLY A 261 1.10 -21.22 -4.20
N LEU A 262 0.83 -20.03 -4.73
CA LEU A 262 1.30 -18.74 -4.21
C LEU A 262 0.23 -17.98 -3.40
N GLY A 263 -0.97 -18.56 -3.23
CA GLY A 263 -2.06 -17.99 -2.45
C GLY A 263 -2.96 -17.01 -3.21
N TYR A 264 -2.93 -17.03 -4.55
CA TYR A 264 -3.83 -16.29 -5.45
C TYR A 264 -5.04 -17.14 -5.89
N ASP A 265 -5.51 -18.02 -5.00
CA ASP A 265 -6.62 -18.97 -5.23
C ASP A 265 -7.99 -18.31 -5.48
N TYR A 266 -8.12 -17.03 -5.13
CA TYR A 266 -9.32 -16.24 -5.32
C TYR A 266 -9.40 -15.57 -6.69
N ILE A 267 -8.29 -15.44 -7.42
CA ILE A 267 -8.29 -14.85 -8.77
C ILE A 267 -9.02 -15.82 -9.71
N GLN A 268 -10.14 -15.38 -10.28
CA GLN A 268 -10.97 -16.18 -11.17
C GLN A 268 -10.56 -15.98 -12.62
N PHE A 269 -10.46 -17.09 -13.35
CA PHE A 269 -10.31 -17.16 -14.80
C PHE A 269 -10.61 -18.61 -15.24
N ASP A 270 -11.06 -18.77 -16.47
CA ASP A 270 -11.34 -20.08 -17.07
C ASP A 270 -10.31 -20.41 -18.18
N ASP A 271 -10.61 -21.43 -18.99
CA ASP A 271 -9.74 -21.89 -20.06
C ASP A 271 -10.07 -21.30 -21.44
N HIS A 272 -11.01 -20.36 -21.55
CA HIS A 272 -11.44 -19.74 -22.80
C HIS A 272 -10.26 -19.04 -23.50
N HIS A 273 -9.62 -18.09 -22.84
CA HIS A 273 -8.46 -17.37 -23.36
C HIS A 273 -7.28 -18.29 -23.70
N PHE A 274 -7.13 -19.41 -23.00
CA PHE A 274 -6.07 -20.38 -23.25
C PHE A 274 -6.28 -21.18 -24.53
N ARG A 275 -7.52 -21.29 -25.03
CA ARG A 275 -7.88 -22.00 -26.25
C ARG A 275 -7.91 -21.08 -27.48
N GLU A 276 -8.25 -19.81 -27.27
CA GLU A 276 -8.44 -18.84 -28.36
C GLU A 276 -7.19 -18.01 -28.69
N ASP A 277 -6.34 -17.73 -27.70
CA ASP A 277 -5.08 -17.02 -27.93
C ASP A 277 -4.11 -17.85 -28.78
N LEU A 278 -3.00 -17.22 -29.20
CA LEU A 278 -1.89 -17.88 -29.87
C LEU A 278 -1.44 -19.14 -29.12
N GLN A 279 -1.46 -20.28 -29.80
CA GLN A 279 -1.06 -21.58 -29.25
C GLN A 279 0.44 -21.84 -29.43
N TRP A 280 1.02 -22.65 -28.53
CA TRP A 280 2.46 -22.96 -28.55
C TRP A 280 2.92 -23.62 -29.87
N GLU A 281 2.09 -24.53 -30.40
CA GLU A 281 2.37 -25.28 -31.63
C GLU A 281 2.43 -24.38 -32.88
N ASP A 282 1.69 -23.27 -32.87
CA ASP A 282 1.70 -22.27 -33.95
C ASP A 282 2.78 -21.22 -33.74
N ALA A 283 2.98 -20.78 -32.49
CA ALA A 283 3.93 -19.74 -32.12
C ALA A 283 5.37 -20.08 -32.50
N VAL A 284 5.83 -21.30 -32.17
CA VAL A 284 7.24 -21.68 -32.34
C VAL A 284 7.67 -21.68 -33.81
N PRO A 285 6.95 -22.36 -34.74
CA PRO A 285 7.27 -22.30 -36.16
C PRO A 285 7.18 -20.88 -36.75
N MET A 286 6.18 -20.10 -36.32
CA MET A 286 6.00 -18.71 -36.76
C MET A 286 7.20 -17.85 -36.38
N PHE A 287 7.64 -17.89 -35.12
CA PHE A 287 8.79 -17.10 -34.66
C PHE A 287 10.08 -17.49 -35.39
N HIS A 288 10.30 -18.77 -35.68
CA HIS A 288 11.44 -19.18 -36.52
C HIS A 288 11.42 -18.53 -37.91
N ARG A 289 10.25 -18.47 -38.56
CA ARG A 289 10.09 -17.81 -39.87
C ARG A 289 10.33 -16.30 -39.76
N LEU A 290 9.78 -15.64 -38.74
CA LEU A 290 9.94 -14.21 -38.53
C LEU A 290 11.40 -13.82 -38.19
N MET A 291 12.11 -14.63 -37.38
CA MET A 291 13.54 -14.48 -37.12
C MET A 291 14.37 -14.61 -38.41
N GLN A 292 14.03 -15.56 -39.28
CA GLN A 292 14.71 -15.69 -40.57
C GLN A 292 14.46 -14.46 -41.46
N ARG A 293 13.20 -14.03 -41.58
CA ARG A 293 12.81 -12.88 -42.43
C ARG A 293 13.45 -11.56 -42.01
N THR A 294 13.59 -11.33 -40.72
CA THR A 294 14.30 -10.15 -40.19
C THR A 294 15.80 -10.24 -40.45
N GLY A 295 16.40 -11.41 -40.22
CA GLY A 295 17.81 -11.66 -40.53
C GLY A 295 18.17 -11.45 -42.01
N GLU A 296 17.29 -11.82 -42.94
CA GLU A 296 17.46 -11.58 -44.39
C GLU A 296 17.47 -10.08 -44.76
N ARG A 297 16.97 -9.20 -43.88
CA ARG A 297 16.87 -7.75 -44.07
C ARG A 297 17.80 -6.92 -43.17
N GLY A 298 18.57 -7.55 -42.29
CA GLY A 298 19.36 -6.83 -41.28
C GLY A 298 18.51 -6.20 -40.18
N LEU A 299 17.27 -6.66 -39.99
CA LEU A 299 16.39 -6.24 -38.90
C LEU A 299 16.49 -7.22 -37.73
N GLU A 300 16.06 -6.79 -36.55
CA GLU A 300 15.91 -7.62 -35.37
C GLU A 300 14.46 -8.07 -35.15
N PHE A 301 14.29 -9.32 -34.72
CA PHE A 301 13.02 -9.88 -34.25
C PHE A 301 13.12 -10.28 -32.78
N GLY A 302 12.03 -10.10 -32.05
CA GLY A 302 11.89 -10.64 -30.72
C GLY A 302 10.44 -10.87 -30.31
N VAL A 303 10.27 -11.20 -29.04
CA VAL A 303 8.96 -11.26 -28.40
C VAL A 303 8.88 -10.30 -27.23
N LYS A 304 7.68 -9.78 -26.97
CA LYS A 304 7.38 -9.00 -25.78
C LYS A 304 6.55 -9.85 -24.82
N ILE A 305 7.12 -10.18 -23.66
CA ILE A 305 6.37 -10.83 -22.58
C ILE A 305 5.44 -9.79 -21.97
N THR A 306 4.14 -10.01 -22.15
CA THR A 306 3.09 -9.06 -21.82
C THR A 306 3.14 -8.58 -20.35
N ASN A 307 2.61 -7.39 -20.13
CA ASN A 307 2.28 -6.83 -18.82
C ASN A 307 0.87 -7.22 -18.35
N THR A 308 0.14 -8.12 -19.02
CA THR A 308 -1.28 -8.40 -18.76
C THR A 308 -1.63 -9.89 -18.77
N PHE A 309 -2.57 -10.29 -17.93
CA PHE A 309 -3.19 -11.62 -17.96
C PHE A 309 -4.69 -11.50 -17.70
N PRO A 310 -5.57 -11.99 -18.59
CA PRO A 310 -7.02 -11.81 -18.46
C PRO A 310 -7.58 -12.60 -17.26
N VAL A 311 -8.46 -11.96 -16.49
CA VAL A 311 -9.14 -12.51 -15.31
C VAL A 311 -10.55 -11.91 -15.16
N ASP A 312 -11.41 -12.58 -14.41
CA ASP A 312 -12.78 -12.10 -14.14
C ASP A 312 -12.80 -11.08 -12.99
N VAL A 313 -13.76 -10.15 -13.01
CA VAL A 313 -14.03 -9.25 -11.88
C VAL A 313 -14.88 -9.98 -10.83
N ALA A 314 -14.21 -10.72 -9.95
CA ALA A 314 -14.87 -11.55 -8.95
C ALA A 314 -15.20 -10.82 -7.64
N ALA A 315 -14.48 -9.74 -7.29
CA ALA A 315 -14.64 -9.02 -6.02
C ALA A 315 -15.10 -7.56 -6.19
N GLY A 316 -15.57 -7.18 -7.39
CA GLY A 316 -15.99 -5.81 -7.70
C GLY A 316 -14.83 -4.82 -7.69
N GLU A 317 -13.63 -5.26 -8.07
CA GLU A 317 -12.40 -4.47 -8.10
C GLU A 317 -12.50 -3.28 -9.05
N LEU A 318 -13.16 -3.50 -10.19
CA LEU A 318 -13.39 -2.55 -11.27
C LEU A 318 -14.85 -2.68 -11.75
N PRO A 319 -15.40 -1.68 -12.47
CA PRO A 319 -16.80 -1.71 -12.91
C PRO A 319 -17.08 -2.58 -14.15
N SER A 320 -16.07 -3.26 -14.71
CA SER A 320 -16.19 -4.16 -15.86
C SER A 320 -16.55 -5.60 -15.44
N GLU A 321 -16.80 -6.48 -16.42
CA GLU A 321 -16.99 -7.93 -16.19
C GLU A 321 -15.66 -8.69 -16.20
N GLU A 322 -14.74 -8.30 -17.07
CA GLU A 322 -13.37 -8.81 -17.17
C GLU A 322 -12.34 -7.71 -16.91
N MET A 323 -11.13 -8.09 -16.51
CA MET A 323 -10.00 -7.19 -16.29
C MET A 323 -8.67 -7.89 -16.55
N TYR A 324 -7.58 -7.11 -16.59
CA TYR A 324 -6.24 -7.62 -16.84
C TYR A 324 -5.37 -7.52 -15.59
N MET A 325 -4.93 -8.66 -15.08
CA MET A 325 -3.97 -8.78 -13.99
C MET A 325 -2.54 -8.40 -14.44
N SER A 326 -1.83 -7.66 -13.60
CA SER A 326 -0.45 -7.22 -13.78
C SER A 326 0.31 -7.15 -12.45
N GLY A 327 1.59 -6.79 -12.51
CA GLY A 327 2.46 -6.61 -11.35
C GLY A 327 2.98 -7.92 -10.77
N ARG A 328 3.19 -7.92 -9.45
CA ARG A 328 3.83 -9.01 -8.71
C ARG A 328 3.16 -10.38 -8.90
N SER A 329 1.83 -10.39 -9.06
CA SER A 329 1.05 -11.61 -9.31
C SER A 329 1.24 -12.19 -10.71
N LEU A 330 1.67 -11.37 -11.68
CA LEU A 330 1.95 -11.81 -13.05
C LEU A 330 3.36 -12.37 -13.21
N TYR A 331 4.32 -11.91 -12.39
CA TYR A 331 5.74 -12.27 -12.47
C TYR A 331 6.00 -13.79 -12.57
N PRO A 332 5.33 -14.67 -11.80
CA PRO A 332 5.54 -16.11 -11.88
C PRO A 332 5.22 -16.70 -13.25
N LEU A 333 4.13 -16.23 -13.88
CA LEU A 333 3.70 -16.72 -15.19
C LEU A 333 4.56 -16.13 -16.30
N SER A 334 4.83 -14.83 -16.28
CA SER A 334 5.64 -14.15 -17.30
C SER A 334 7.08 -14.67 -17.31
N LEU A 335 7.70 -14.88 -16.14
CA LEU A 335 9.06 -15.42 -16.07
C LEU A 335 9.11 -16.88 -16.51
N SER A 336 8.12 -17.69 -16.14
CA SER A 336 8.03 -19.08 -16.60
C SER A 336 7.90 -19.17 -18.12
N LEU A 337 7.12 -18.27 -18.74
CA LEU A 337 7.03 -18.18 -20.20
C LEU A 337 8.37 -17.75 -20.83
N ALA A 338 9.02 -16.73 -20.27
CA ALA A 338 10.33 -16.27 -20.74
C ALA A 338 11.39 -17.40 -20.68
N ALA A 339 11.43 -18.16 -19.58
CA ALA A 339 12.32 -19.31 -19.43
C ALA A 339 12.02 -20.42 -20.45
N ARG A 340 10.73 -20.71 -20.71
CA ARG A 340 10.32 -21.70 -21.71
C ARG A 340 10.74 -21.29 -23.12
N LEU A 341 10.53 -20.03 -23.50
CA LEU A 341 10.95 -19.48 -24.79
C LEU A 341 12.48 -19.45 -24.92
N ALA A 342 13.19 -19.02 -23.88
CA ALA A 342 14.65 -19.03 -23.87
C ALA A 342 15.21 -20.45 -24.12
N ARG A 343 14.60 -21.47 -23.52
CA ARG A 343 14.96 -22.88 -23.74
C ARG A 343 14.67 -23.33 -25.18
N GLU A 344 13.46 -23.06 -25.68
CA GLU A 344 13.02 -23.46 -27.02
C GLU A 344 13.95 -22.90 -28.11
N PHE A 345 14.24 -21.60 -28.02
CA PHE A 345 15.06 -20.89 -29.00
C PHE A 345 16.56 -20.90 -28.69
N LYS A 346 16.99 -21.68 -27.68
CA LYS A 346 18.40 -21.80 -27.26
C LYS A 346 19.05 -20.43 -27.00
N GLY A 347 18.29 -19.54 -26.36
CA GLY A 347 18.68 -18.17 -26.02
C GLY A 347 18.68 -17.17 -27.17
N LYS A 348 18.43 -17.59 -28.42
CA LYS A 348 18.56 -16.72 -29.60
C LYS A 348 17.40 -15.76 -29.83
N LEU A 349 16.26 -16.00 -29.18
CA LEU A 349 15.09 -15.14 -29.30
C LEU A 349 15.22 -13.97 -28.33
N ARG A 350 15.22 -12.72 -28.84
CA ARG A 350 15.25 -11.52 -27.99
C ARG A 350 13.93 -11.39 -27.23
N ILE A 351 14.02 -11.04 -25.95
CA ILE A 351 12.87 -10.88 -25.06
C ILE A 351 12.84 -9.45 -24.50
N SER A 352 11.82 -8.67 -24.91
CA SER A 352 11.37 -7.51 -24.14
C SER A 352 10.48 -8.00 -22.99
N TYR A 353 10.72 -7.57 -21.77
CA TYR A 353 10.05 -8.12 -20.58
C TYR A 353 9.27 -7.06 -19.82
N SER A 354 7.96 -7.24 -19.69
CA SER A 354 7.10 -6.32 -18.93
C SER A 354 6.37 -6.95 -17.74
N GLY A 355 6.25 -8.28 -17.71
CA GLY A 355 5.36 -8.99 -16.78
C GLY A 355 5.83 -8.99 -15.34
N GLY A 356 5.54 -7.93 -14.58
CA GLY A 356 5.73 -7.88 -13.13
C GLY A 356 7.14 -7.52 -12.65
N ALA A 357 8.02 -7.03 -13.52
CA ALA A 357 9.36 -6.60 -13.15
C ALA A 357 9.36 -5.41 -12.16
N ASP A 358 10.29 -5.44 -11.21
CA ASP A 358 10.49 -4.45 -10.16
C ASP A 358 11.95 -4.43 -9.67
N ILE A 359 12.23 -3.69 -8.60
CA ILE A 359 13.59 -3.59 -8.04
C ILE A 359 14.17 -4.93 -7.55
N HIS A 360 13.32 -5.89 -7.15
CA HIS A 360 13.75 -7.19 -6.65
C HIS A 360 14.20 -8.11 -7.79
N SER A 361 13.71 -7.87 -9.00
CA SER A 361 13.88 -8.76 -10.15
C SER A 361 14.74 -8.17 -11.28
N VAL A 362 14.83 -6.84 -11.40
CA VAL A 362 15.40 -6.17 -12.58
C VAL A 362 16.85 -6.55 -12.86
N ARG A 363 17.70 -6.65 -11.84
CA ARG A 363 19.12 -7.01 -12.02
C ARG A 363 19.25 -8.46 -12.48
N ALA A 364 18.52 -9.37 -11.85
CA ALA A 364 18.53 -10.78 -12.21
C ALA A 364 18.01 -11.03 -13.64
N LEU A 365 16.98 -10.30 -14.08
CA LEU A 365 16.49 -10.33 -15.47
C LEU A 365 17.57 -9.87 -16.45
N PHE A 366 18.23 -8.73 -16.17
CA PHE A 366 19.30 -8.22 -17.01
C PHE A 366 20.47 -9.20 -17.09
N ASP A 367 20.91 -9.75 -15.96
CA ASP A 367 22.01 -10.71 -15.87
C ASP A 367 21.67 -12.06 -16.55
N ALA A 368 20.39 -12.36 -16.77
CA ALA A 368 19.93 -13.48 -17.58
C ALA A 368 19.85 -13.15 -19.09
N GLY A 369 20.22 -11.94 -19.51
CA GLY A 369 20.13 -11.48 -20.90
C GLY A 369 18.71 -11.09 -21.33
N ILE A 370 17.77 -10.93 -20.39
CA ILE A 370 16.39 -10.54 -20.66
C ILE A 370 16.29 -9.02 -20.59
N TRP A 371 16.41 -8.36 -21.74
CA TRP A 371 16.18 -6.92 -21.89
C TRP A 371 15.88 -6.54 -23.35
N PRO A 372 15.15 -5.44 -23.59
CA PRO A 372 14.76 -4.37 -22.66
C PRO A 372 13.74 -4.78 -21.59
N ILE A 373 13.79 -4.14 -20.41
CA ILE A 373 12.91 -4.40 -19.27
C ILE A 373 11.97 -3.22 -19.06
N THR A 374 10.68 -3.41 -19.33
CA THR A 374 9.68 -2.34 -19.18
C THR A 374 8.76 -2.56 -17.99
N MET A 375 8.23 -1.49 -17.42
CA MET A 375 7.40 -1.57 -16.21
C MET A 375 6.18 -0.65 -16.31
N ALA A 376 5.02 -1.17 -15.91
CA ALA A 376 3.79 -0.38 -15.75
C ALA A 376 3.38 -0.32 -14.27
N THR A 377 3.12 -1.47 -13.63
CA THR A 377 2.62 -1.51 -12.25
C THR A 377 3.57 -0.87 -11.24
N THR A 378 4.88 -1.07 -11.40
CA THR A 378 5.88 -0.53 -10.48
C THR A 378 5.73 0.98 -10.32
N VAL A 379 5.48 1.70 -11.42
CA VAL A 379 5.31 3.16 -11.43
C VAL A 379 3.85 3.63 -11.23
N LEU A 380 2.87 2.72 -11.18
CA LEU A 380 1.51 3.01 -10.66
C LEU A 380 1.47 3.03 -9.12
N LYS A 381 2.46 2.48 -8.43
CA LYS A 381 2.52 2.43 -6.97
C LYS A 381 3.21 3.67 -6.37
N PRO A 382 3.01 3.98 -5.07
CA PRO A 382 3.62 5.15 -4.42
C PRO A 382 5.12 5.25 -4.66
N GLY A 383 5.60 6.46 -4.91
CA GLY A 383 6.90 6.74 -5.51
C GLY A 383 6.83 7.03 -7.01
N GLY A 384 5.88 6.44 -7.73
CA GLY A 384 5.63 6.75 -9.13
C GLY A 384 6.87 6.62 -10.01
N TYR A 385 7.06 7.58 -10.91
CA TYR A 385 8.25 7.70 -11.76
C TYR A 385 9.57 7.73 -10.99
N GLN A 386 9.60 8.19 -9.73
CA GLN A 386 10.84 8.23 -8.93
C GLN A 386 11.43 6.84 -8.71
N ARG A 387 10.61 5.78 -8.78
CA ARG A 387 11.09 4.38 -8.71
C ARG A 387 12.07 4.04 -9.83
N PHE A 388 11.95 4.65 -11.01
CA PHE A 388 12.91 4.45 -12.09
C PHE A 388 14.32 4.93 -11.71
N SER A 389 14.47 5.93 -10.85
CA SER A 389 15.79 6.34 -10.35
C SER A 389 16.46 5.26 -9.50
N GLN A 390 15.67 4.45 -8.79
CA GLN A 390 16.17 3.30 -8.04
C GLN A 390 16.56 2.16 -8.98
N ILE A 391 15.74 1.89 -10.01
CA ILE A 391 16.06 0.91 -11.05
C ILE A 391 17.36 1.27 -11.77
N GLY A 392 17.52 2.54 -12.15
CA GLY A 392 18.74 3.04 -12.78
C GLY A 392 19.96 2.77 -11.92
N ARG A 393 19.89 3.09 -10.61
CA ARG A 393 20.98 2.80 -9.65
C ARG A 393 21.34 1.32 -9.57
N ALA A 394 20.35 0.42 -9.61
CA ALA A 394 20.58 -1.03 -9.57
C ALA A 394 21.25 -1.59 -10.85
N LEU A 395 21.26 -0.79 -11.93
CA LEU A 395 21.80 -1.15 -13.24
C LEU A 395 22.95 -0.21 -13.68
N LEU A 396 23.55 0.57 -12.78
CA LEU A 396 24.64 1.48 -13.14
C LEU A 396 25.94 0.76 -13.55
N ASP A 397 26.17 -0.43 -12.99
CA ASP A 397 27.40 -1.22 -13.13
C ASP A 397 27.25 -2.43 -14.05
N ILE A 398 26.25 -2.40 -14.94
CA ILE A 398 26.01 -3.48 -15.90
C ILE A 398 27.13 -3.60 -16.95
N SER A 399 27.21 -4.78 -17.58
CA SER A 399 27.96 -4.96 -18.82
C SER A 399 27.26 -4.22 -19.96
N TYR A 400 28.03 -3.43 -20.72
CA TYR A 400 27.57 -2.75 -21.93
C TYR A 400 27.97 -3.50 -23.21
N ALA A 401 28.17 -4.82 -23.10
CA ALA A 401 28.45 -5.68 -24.24
C ALA A 401 27.21 -5.80 -25.15
N PRO A 402 27.41 -6.05 -26.47
CA PRO A 402 26.31 -6.42 -27.35
C PRO A 402 25.52 -7.60 -26.79
N TRP A 403 24.22 -7.64 -27.07
CA TRP A 403 23.36 -8.74 -26.64
C TRP A 403 23.73 -10.04 -27.37
N GLU A 404 24.08 -11.09 -26.61
CA GLU A 404 24.48 -12.40 -27.16
C GLU A 404 23.39 -13.47 -27.04
N GLY A 405 22.29 -13.19 -26.34
CA GLY A 405 21.21 -14.12 -26.09
C GLY A 405 20.65 -14.08 -24.67
N VAL A 406 19.57 -14.82 -24.44
CA VAL A 406 19.02 -15.11 -23.10
C VAL A 406 19.67 -16.37 -22.54
N ASP A 407 20.19 -16.31 -21.31
CA ASP A 407 20.66 -17.48 -20.56
C ASP A 407 19.45 -18.27 -20.05
N ALA A 408 19.10 -19.34 -20.77
CA ALA A 408 17.96 -20.19 -20.46
C ALA A 408 18.09 -20.90 -19.10
N ALA A 409 19.31 -21.18 -18.63
CA ALA A 409 19.54 -21.84 -17.35
C ALA A 409 19.30 -20.85 -16.20
N ARG A 410 19.79 -19.61 -16.31
CA ARG A 410 19.50 -18.54 -15.35
C ARG A 410 18.01 -18.21 -15.31
N ALA A 411 17.37 -18.05 -16.47
CA ALA A 411 15.94 -17.76 -16.53
C ALA A 411 15.10 -18.87 -15.85
N ALA A 412 15.45 -20.15 -16.08
CA ALA A 412 14.80 -21.27 -15.41
C ALA A 412 15.02 -21.27 -13.90
N ALA A 413 16.26 -21.03 -13.44
CA ALA A 413 16.57 -20.96 -12.01
C ALA A 413 15.79 -19.85 -11.28
N LEU A 414 15.63 -18.69 -11.94
CA LEU A 414 14.80 -17.61 -11.38
C LEU A 414 13.33 -18.02 -11.27
N ALA A 415 12.77 -18.69 -12.29
CA ALA A 415 11.37 -19.16 -12.26
C ALA A 415 11.14 -20.25 -11.20
N GLU A 416 12.07 -21.19 -11.07
CA GLU A 416 12.01 -22.29 -10.10
C GLU A 416 12.18 -21.83 -8.64
N GLY A 417 12.84 -20.68 -8.42
CA GLY A 417 13.03 -20.08 -7.10
C GLY A 417 11.81 -19.37 -6.52
N ILE A 418 10.83 -19.00 -7.35
CA ILE A 418 9.67 -18.19 -6.96
C ILE A 418 8.89 -18.76 -5.77
N PRO A 419 8.54 -20.07 -5.72
CA PRO A 419 7.79 -20.63 -4.60
C PRO A 419 8.50 -20.54 -3.25
N ALA A 420 9.83 -20.37 -3.23
CA ALA A 420 10.61 -20.20 -2.00
C ALA A 420 10.77 -18.73 -1.59
N ASP A 421 10.42 -17.78 -2.46
CA ASP A 421 10.56 -16.35 -2.22
C ASP A 421 9.24 -15.77 -1.67
N GLY A 422 9.27 -15.34 -0.41
CA GLY A 422 8.13 -14.73 0.28
C GLY A 422 7.62 -13.45 -0.40
N HIS A 423 8.42 -12.78 -1.23
CA HIS A 423 7.97 -11.62 -2.01
C HIS A 423 6.85 -11.99 -2.97
N TYR A 424 6.80 -13.19 -3.54
CA TYR A 424 5.74 -13.56 -4.50
C TYR A 424 4.56 -14.30 -3.86
N GLN A 425 4.57 -14.49 -2.55
CA GLN A 425 3.51 -15.19 -1.82
C GLN A 425 2.48 -14.22 -1.23
N LYS A 426 1.23 -14.65 -1.21
CA LYS A 426 0.17 -13.93 -0.49
C LYS A 426 0.25 -14.20 1.02
N PRO A 427 0.02 -13.17 1.86
CA PRO A 427 -0.08 -13.37 3.30
C PRO A 427 -1.22 -14.34 3.65
N MET A 428 -1.05 -15.08 4.75
CA MET A 428 -2.05 -16.05 5.23
C MET A 428 -3.38 -15.35 5.58
N LYS A 429 -3.32 -14.09 6.02
CA LYS A 429 -4.48 -13.26 6.32
C LYS A 429 -4.83 -12.33 5.15
N PRO A 430 -6.12 -12.00 4.97
CA PRO A 430 -6.49 -10.88 4.12
C PRO A 430 -5.80 -9.60 4.59
N ILE A 431 -5.28 -8.82 3.65
CA ILE A 431 -4.65 -7.54 3.95
C ILE A 431 -5.75 -6.57 4.44
N PRO A 432 -5.62 -5.99 5.65
CA PRO A 432 -6.62 -5.06 6.16
C PRO A 432 -6.66 -3.78 5.32
N SER A 433 -7.81 -3.10 5.31
CA SER A 433 -7.95 -1.81 4.62
C SER A 433 -6.94 -0.80 5.18
N ARG A 434 -6.15 -0.20 4.28
CA ARG A 434 -5.17 0.85 4.60
C ARG A 434 -5.83 2.24 4.73
N LYS A 435 -7.11 2.36 4.37
CA LYS A 435 -7.85 3.64 4.38
C LYS A 435 -8.34 4.01 5.78
N LEU A 436 -8.44 5.31 6.01
CA LEU A 436 -9.10 5.92 7.15
C LEU A 436 -10.58 6.09 6.83
N ASP A 437 -11.43 5.90 7.83
CA ASP A 437 -12.88 6.09 7.71
C ASP A 437 -13.24 7.59 7.79
N LYS A 438 -12.56 8.41 6.97
CA LYS A 438 -12.71 9.86 6.86
C LYS A 438 -12.61 10.26 5.40
N LYS A 439 -13.35 11.30 5.00
CA LYS A 439 -13.17 11.94 3.70
C LYS A 439 -11.97 12.90 3.72
N VAL A 440 -11.31 13.02 2.58
CA VAL A 440 -10.17 13.93 2.40
C VAL A 440 -10.68 15.37 2.48
N PRO A 441 -10.02 16.26 3.23
CA PRO A 441 -10.38 17.68 3.19
C PRO A 441 -9.92 18.29 1.86
N LEU A 442 -10.61 19.35 1.42
CA LEU A 442 -10.34 20.05 0.16
C LEU A 442 -8.89 20.55 0.11
N ILE A 443 -8.43 21.15 1.22
CA ILE A 443 -7.04 21.56 1.50
C ILE A 443 -6.53 20.86 2.78
N ASP A 444 -5.23 20.89 3.04
CA ASP A 444 -4.60 20.36 4.26
C ASP A 444 -4.84 18.86 4.53
N CYS A 445 -4.80 18.04 3.48
CA CYS A 445 -4.98 16.58 3.59
C CYS A 445 -3.77 15.81 4.16
N PHE A 446 -2.81 16.48 4.78
CA PHE A 446 -1.59 15.87 5.30
C PHE A 446 -1.88 15.30 6.67
N SER A 447 -1.82 13.98 6.79
CA SER A 447 -2.04 13.28 8.05
C SER A 447 -1.07 12.12 8.20
N ALA A 448 -0.94 11.63 9.43
CA ALA A 448 -0.26 10.39 9.74
C ALA A 448 -1.32 9.29 9.95
N PRO A 449 -1.61 8.43 8.96
CA PRO A 449 -2.67 7.45 9.10
C PRO A 449 -2.39 6.42 10.21
N CYS A 450 -1.12 6.19 10.53
CA CYS A 450 -0.72 5.37 11.68
C CYS A 450 -1.20 5.94 13.03
N ARG A 451 -1.26 7.28 13.19
CA ARG A 451 -1.81 7.94 14.39
C ARG A 451 -3.32 7.70 14.45
N SER A 452 -4.05 7.94 13.37
CA SER A 452 -5.50 7.71 13.31
C SER A 452 -5.90 6.23 13.41
N GLY A 453 -5.02 5.31 12.98
CA GLY A 453 -5.21 3.87 13.15
C GLY A 453 -4.85 3.35 14.54
N CYS A 454 -4.26 4.18 15.40
CA CYS A 454 -3.93 3.82 16.78
C CYS A 454 -5.09 4.21 17.71
N PRO A 455 -5.66 3.30 18.52
CA PRO A 455 -6.79 3.63 19.40
C PRO A 455 -6.53 4.76 20.41
N ILE A 456 -5.27 5.01 20.76
CA ILE A 456 -4.84 6.08 21.67
C ILE A 456 -4.34 7.34 20.93
N GLU A 457 -4.42 7.35 19.59
CA GLU A 457 -3.86 8.40 18.72
C GLU A 457 -2.41 8.78 19.04
N GLN A 458 -1.56 7.78 19.26
CA GLN A 458 -0.15 7.99 19.59
C GLN A 458 0.56 8.88 18.55
N ASP A 459 1.37 9.84 19.01
CA ASP A 459 2.21 10.71 18.16
C ASP A 459 3.42 9.96 17.57
N ILE A 460 3.11 9.00 16.69
CA ILE A 460 4.04 8.04 16.11
C ILE A 460 5.15 8.72 15.31
N PRO A 461 4.85 9.60 14.33
CA PRO A 461 5.89 10.33 13.63
C PRO A 461 6.85 11.09 14.56
N ALA A 462 6.33 11.74 15.60
CA ALA A 462 7.13 12.54 16.52
C ALA A 462 8.17 11.70 17.27
N TYR A 463 7.75 10.61 17.94
CA TYR A 463 8.73 9.79 18.68
C TYR A 463 9.66 9.01 17.72
N LEU A 464 9.19 8.60 16.54
CA LEU A 464 10.05 7.92 15.56
C LEU A 464 11.19 8.82 15.08
N MET A 465 10.96 10.12 14.92
CA MET A 465 12.03 11.07 14.62
C MET A 465 13.08 11.12 15.74
N LYS A 466 12.63 11.16 17.00
CA LYS A 466 13.53 11.13 18.16
C LYS A 466 14.32 9.82 18.28
N VAL A 467 13.69 8.69 17.98
CA VAL A 467 14.35 7.38 17.90
C VAL A 467 15.42 7.38 16.81
N GLY A 468 15.11 7.90 15.62
CA GLY A 468 16.09 8.04 14.53
C GLY A 468 17.26 9.01 14.85
N GLU A 469 17.07 9.92 15.80
CA GLU A 469 18.11 10.80 16.35
C GLU A 469 18.88 10.19 17.54
N GLY A 470 18.54 8.97 17.97
CA GLY A 470 19.11 8.34 19.17
C GLY A 470 18.67 8.98 20.50
N LYS A 471 17.66 9.84 20.49
CA LYS A 471 17.14 10.57 21.66
C LYS A 471 16.01 9.80 22.34
N TYR A 472 16.34 8.66 22.92
CA TYR A 472 15.34 7.73 23.47
C TYR A 472 14.56 8.31 24.67
N GLU A 473 15.18 9.12 25.52
CA GLU A 473 14.47 9.80 26.62
C GLU A 473 13.36 10.73 26.08
N GLU A 474 13.67 11.54 25.07
CA GLU A 474 12.68 12.43 24.43
C GLU A 474 11.58 11.63 23.73
N ALA A 475 11.95 10.54 23.05
CA ALA A 475 11.01 9.63 22.41
C ALA A 475 10.04 9.01 23.43
N LEU A 476 10.57 8.49 24.54
CA LEU A 476 9.75 7.91 25.60
C LEU A 476 8.86 8.95 26.25
N ARG A 477 9.35 10.17 26.48
CA ARG A 477 8.52 11.28 27.01
C ARG A 477 7.34 11.63 26.10
N ILE A 478 7.52 11.55 24.78
CA ILE A 478 6.42 11.70 23.81
C ILE A 478 5.46 10.51 23.93
N ILE A 479 6.00 9.29 24.00
CA ILE A 479 5.19 8.07 24.09
C ILE A 479 4.26 8.12 25.31
N THR A 480 4.82 8.43 26.48
CA THR A 480 4.12 8.42 27.78
C THR A 480 3.07 9.51 27.94
N GLN A 481 2.89 10.40 26.95
CA GLN A 481 1.79 11.35 26.96
C GLN A 481 0.42 10.72 26.73
N ARG A 482 0.39 9.71 25.85
CA ARG A 482 -0.83 9.00 25.41
C ARG A 482 -0.82 7.52 25.77
N ASN A 483 0.32 7.00 26.23
CA ASN A 483 0.50 5.58 26.51
C ASN A 483 1.18 5.37 27.85
N ALA A 484 0.40 4.96 28.85
CA ALA A 484 0.90 4.64 30.17
C ALA A 484 1.75 3.35 30.22
N LEU A 485 1.66 2.50 29.19
CA LEU A 485 2.23 1.15 29.18
C LEU A 485 3.17 0.93 27.98
N PRO A 486 4.23 1.75 27.81
CA PRO A 486 5.12 1.68 26.67
C PRO A 486 5.86 0.34 26.55
N PHE A 487 6.17 -0.35 27.66
CA PHE A 487 6.86 -1.63 27.61
C PHE A 487 5.91 -2.75 27.16
N ILE A 488 4.75 -2.91 27.82
CA ILE A 488 3.74 -3.91 27.41
C ILE A 488 3.33 -3.70 25.95
N THR A 489 3.03 -2.46 25.57
CA THR A 489 2.62 -2.17 24.19
C THR A 489 3.78 -2.10 23.19
N GLY A 490 5.03 -2.12 23.66
CA GLY A 490 6.23 -2.31 22.86
C GLY A 490 6.51 -3.79 22.59
N THR A 491 5.97 -4.69 23.43
CA THR A 491 6.19 -6.14 23.30
C THR A 491 5.03 -6.87 22.63
N ILE A 492 3.77 -6.62 23.04
CA ILE A 492 2.63 -7.48 22.67
C ILE A 492 1.41 -6.74 22.10
N CYS A 493 1.54 -5.46 21.73
CA CYS A 493 0.41 -4.75 21.11
C CYS A 493 0.08 -5.36 19.73
N SER A 494 -1.17 -5.20 19.29
CA SER A 494 -1.65 -5.67 17.99
C SER A 494 -1.28 -4.75 16.81
N HIS A 495 -0.72 -3.57 17.11
CA HIS A 495 -0.21 -2.59 16.14
C HIS A 495 -1.09 -2.31 14.93
N ARG A 496 -2.40 -2.08 15.14
CA ARG A 496 -3.31 -1.59 14.07
C ARG A 496 -2.82 -0.30 13.38
N CYS A 497 -1.92 0.46 14.02
CA CYS A 497 -1.21 1.57 13.40
C CYS A 497 -0.30 1.16 12.21
N GLN A 498 0.25 -0.06 12.23
CA GLN A 498 1.03 -0.64 11.14
C GLN A 498 0.16 -0.98 9.94
N ASP A 499 -1.09 -1.42 10.13
CA ASP A 499 -2.05 -1.68 9.05
C ASP A 499 -2.31 -0.42 8.20
N LYS A 500 -2.38 0.75 8.86
CA LYS A 500 -2.58 2.05 8.21
C LYS A 500 -1.27 2.69 7.71
N CYS A 501 -0.11 2.07 7.93
CA CYS A 501 1.16 2.64 7.51
C CYS A 501 1.23 2.73 5.97
N MET A 502 1.49 3.94 5.45
CA MET A 502 1.62 4.16 4.00
C MET A 502 2.81 3.41 3.38
N ARG A 503 3.80 3.00 4.20
CA ARG A 503 4.94 2.21 3.75
C ARG A 503 4.54 0.83 3.22
N ASN A 504 3.39 0.28 3.65
CA ASN A 504 2.85 -0.98 3.10
C ASN A 504 2.54 -0.94 1.59
N ALA A 505 2.46 0.25 0.99
CA ALA A 505 2.30 0.40 -0.46
C ALA A 505 3.65 0.49 -1.21
N TYR A 506 4.76 0.55 -0.48
CA TYR A 506 6.13 0.48 -0.98
C TYR A 506 6.69 -0.93 -0.79
N ASP A 507 6.75 -1.36 0.48
CA ASP A 507 7.32 -2.62 0.95
C ASP A 507 6.54 -3.05 2.23
N GLU A 508 7.20 -3.17 3.38
CA GLU A 508 6.57 -3.51 4.66
C GLU A 508 6.22 -2.27 5.50
N SER A 509 5.38 -2.42 6.51
CA SER A 509 5.13 -1.34 7.46
C SER A 509 6.42 -0.92 8.18
N VAL A 510 6.44 0.32 8.70
CA VAL A 510 7.43 0.68 9.73
C VAL A 510 7.23 -0.23 10.94
N TYR A 511 8.31 -0.77 11.50
CA TYR A 511 8.30 -1.60 12.71
C TYR A 511 7.99 -0.78 13.99
N ILE A 512 6.81 -0.16 14.01
CA ILE A 512 6.33 0.75 15.04
C ILE A 512 6.39 0.10 16.42
N ARG A 513 6.07 -1.20 16.53
CA ARG A 513 6.23 -1.97 17.78
C ARG A 513 7.65 -1.92 18.31
N ALA A 514 8.59 -2.39 17.49
CA ALA A 514 10.00 -2.51 17.85
C ALA A 514 10.62 -1.15 18.16
N GLN A 515 10.30 -0.11 17.38
CA GLN A 515 10.81 1.24 17.64
C GLN A 515 10.27 1.85 18.94
N LYS A 516 9.03 1.51 19.33
CA LYS A 516 8.47 1.91 20.63
C LYS A 516 9.20 1.20 21.77
N LEU A 517 9.42 -0.11 21.66
CA LEU A 517 10.17 -0.86 22.67
C LEU A 517 11.59 -0.32 22.82
N LYS A 518 12.28 -0.09 21.71
CA LYS A 518 13.61 0.53 21.68
C LYS A 518 13.64 1.90 22.37
N ALA A 519 12.61 2.73 22.17
CA ALA A 519 12.48 4.01 22.86
C ALA A 519 12.26 3.84 24.37
N ALA A 520 11.43 2.86 24.77
CA ALA A 520 11.17 2.54 26.17
C ALA A 520 12.45 2.08 26.88
N GLU A 521 13.09 1.04 26.36
CA GLU A 521 14.32 0.48 26.94
C GLU A 521 15.46 1.51 26.99
N GLY A 522 15.68 2.25 25.91
CA GLY A 522 16.76 3.23 25.83
C GLY A 522 16.52 4.53 26.60
N GLY A 523 15.26 4.87 26.91
CA GLY A 523 14.88 6.15 27.53
C GLY A 523 14.48 6.06 28.99
N PHE A 524 14.20 4.86 29.50
CA PHE A 524 13.53 4.66 30.78
C PHE A 524 14.31 5.15 31.99
N GLU A 525 15.56 4.73 32.16
CA GLU A 525 16.40 5.13 33.30
C GLU A 525 16.63 6.64 33.37
N ALA A 526 16.63 7.33 32.23
CA ALA A 526 16.78 8.78 32.15
C ALA A 526 15.47 9.54 32.43
N LEU A 527 14.33 8.98 32.01
CA LEU A 527 13.02 9.62 32.15
C LEU A 527 12.42 9.42 33.55
N LEU A 528 12.48 8.19 34.09
CA LEU A 528 11.83 7.80 35.33
C LEU A 528 12.05 8.78 36.50
N PRO A 529 13.28 9.22 36.83
CA PRO A 529 13.50 10.14 37.96
C PRO A 529 12.96 11.57 37.72
N LYS A 530 12.54 11.90 36.50
CA LYS A 530 11.98 13.21 36.12
C LYS A 530 10.45 13.22 36.10
N LEU A 531 9.82 12.05 36.27
CA LEU A 531 8.38 11.90 36.30
C LEU A 531 7.85 12.24 37.69
N HIS A 532 6.97 13.23 37.75
CA HIS A 532 6.30 13.65 38.97
C HIS A 532 4.86 14.07 38.64
N PRO A 533 3.92 13.90 39.57
CA PRO A 533 2.56 14.39 39.40
C PRO A 533 2.54 15.92 39.23
N ALA A 534 1.56 16.42 38.50
CA ALA A 534 1.23 17.85 38.49
C ALA A 534 0.77 18.33 39.88
N ALA A 535 0.52 19.63 40.01
CA ALA A 535 0.01 20.21 41.25
C ALA A 535 -1.28 19.51 41.70
N PRO A 536 -1.49 19.28 43.02
CA PRO A 536 -2.64 18.52 43.50
C PRO A 536 -3.99 19.04 43.01
N ALA A 537 -4.80 18.16 42.42
CA ALA A 537 -6.14 18.45 41.96
C ALA A 537 -7.13 18.44 43.14
N ALA A 538 -7.38 19.62 43.73
CA ALA A 538 -8.25 19.75 44.90
C ALA A 538 -9.66 19.15 44.69
N GLY A 539 -10.16 18.48 45.74
CA GLY A 539 -11.53 17.94 45.80
C GLY A 539 -11.76 16.66 44.98
N ARG A 540 -10.70 16.03 44.44
CA ARG A 540 -10.79 14.76 43.69
C ARG A 540 -9.91 13.70 44.31
N ARG A 541 -10.51 12.54 44.60
CA ARG A 541 -9.82 11.34 45.07
C ARG A 541 -10.44 10.14 44.37
N VAL A 542 -9.65 9.33 43.68
CA VAL A 542 -10.15 8.29 42.77
C VAL A 542 -9.69 6.91 43.21
N ALA A 543 -10.63 5.99 43.35
CA ALA A 543 -10.34 4.58 43.52
C ALA A 543 -10.39 3.88 42.17
N VAL A 544 -9.37 3.09 41.83
CA VAL A 544 -9.33 2.25 40.63
C VAL A 544 -9.34 0.80 41.06
N VAL A 545 -10.38 0.06 40.70
CA VAL A 545 -10.56 -1.35 41.08
C VAL A 545 -10.11 -2.25 39.93
N GLY A 546 -8.99 -2.94 40.13
CA GLY A 546 -8.32 -3.79 39.16
C GLY A 546 -7.01 -3.17 38.66
N GLY A 547 -5.92 -3.91 38.84
CA GLY A 547 -4.55 -3.54 38.48
C GLY A 547 -4.11 -4.02 37.10
N GLY A 548 -5.05 -4.30 36.17
CA GLY A 548 -4.73 -4.63 34.78
C GLY A 548 -4.42 -3.41 33.91
N PRO A 549 -4.17 -3.58 32.60
CA PRO A 549 -3.79 -2.48 31.72
C PRO A 549 -4.73 -1.26 31.72
N GLY A 550 -6.05 -1.50 31.78
CA GLY A 550 -7.04 -0.42 31.88
C GLY A 550 -6.92 0.37 33.19
N GLY A 551 -6.77 -0.32 34.32
CA GLY A 551 -6.65 0.31 35.64
C GLY A 551 -5.32 1.05 35.82
N MET A 552 -4.21 0.40 35.46
CA MET A 552 -2.88 1.03 35.50
C MET A 552 -2.83 2.31 34.66
N SER A 553 -3.43 2.28 33.47
CA SER A 553 -3.45 3.45 32.59
C SER A 553 -4.31 4.59 33.14
N ALA A 554 -5.49 4.28 33.68
CA ALA A 554 -6.36 5.28 34.27
C ALA A 554 -5.67 5.96 35.45
N ALA A 555 -5.01 5.15 36.30
CA ALA A 555 -4.26 5.64 37.44
C ALA A 555 -3.06 6.50 37.02
N TYR A 556 -2.28 6.08 36.02
CA TYR A 556 -1.18 6.87 35.47
C TYR A 556 -1.65 8.25 34.99
N PHE A 557 -2.71 8.33 34.17
CA PHE A 557 -3.17 9.61 33.62
C PHE A 557 -3.76 10.56 34.68
N LEU A 558 -4.51 10.01 35.64
CA LEU A 558 -5.06 10.78 36.76
C LEU A 558 -3.97 11.22 37.75
N GLY A 559 -3.05 10.33 38.12
CA GLY A 559 -1.91 10.66 38.98
C GLY A 559 -1.03 11.74 38.34
N ARG A 560 -0.73 11.61 37.05
CA ARG A 560 0.03 12.61 36.29
C ARG A 560 -0.61 14.00 36.34
N SER A 561 -1.94 14.09 36.34
CA SER A 561 -2.67 15.35 36.43
C SER A 561 -2.89 15.85 37.87
N GLY A 562 -2.27 15.20 38.86
CA GLY A 562 -2.26 15.62 40.26
C GLY A 562 -3.45 15.10 41.09
N VAL A 563 -4.24 14.17 40.56
CA VAL A 563 -5.35 13.54 41.30
C VAL A 563 -4.81 12.52 42.30
N ASP A 564 -5.36 12.48 43.53
CA ASP A 564 -5.03 11.43 44.50
C ASP A 564 -5.69 10.11 44.08
N VAL A 565 -4.89 9.16 43.59
CA VAL A 565 -5.37 7.87 43.07
C VAL A 565 -4.88 6.72 43.93
N THR A 566 -5.76 5.76 44.20
CA THR A 566 -5.42 4.46 44.81
C THR A 566 -5.93 3.33 43.94
N VAL A 567 -5.05 2.40 43.56
CA VAL A 567 -5.37 1.18 42.81
C VAL A 567 -5.56 0.03 43.80
N PHE A 568 -6.71 -0.63 43.74
CA PHE A 568 -7.03 -1.83 44.51
C PHE A 568 -6.95 -3.05 43.59
N GLU A 569 -6.02 -3.96 43.86
CA GLU A 569 -5.82 -5.19 43.09
C GLU A 569 -6.04 -6.40 43.98
N ARG A 570 -6.89 -7.34 43.54
CA ARG A 570 -7.24 -8.54 44.31
C ARG A 570 -6.08 -9.54 44.43
N ARG A 571 -5.11 -9.50 43.51
CA ARG A 571 -3.93 -10.37 43.47
C ARG A 571 -2.71 -9.72 44.10
N ASP A 572 -1.64 -10.49 44.16
CA ASP A 572 -0.33 -10.14 44.73
C ASP A 572 0.56 -9.30 43.80
N ALA A 573 0.13 -9.02 42.57
CA ALA A 573 0.86 -8.21 41.61
C ALA A 573 -0.06 -7.57 40.55
N LEU A 574 0.36 -6.38 40.08
CA LEU A 574 -0.27 -5.63 38.97
C LEU A 574 0.03 -6.26 37.60
N GLY A 575 -0.69 -5.84 36.57
CA GLY A 575 -0.53 -6.29 35.18
C GLY A 575 -1.69 -7.15 34.67
N GLY A 576 -2.60 -7.61 35.54
CA GLY A 576 -3.82 -8.34 35.14
C GLY A 576 -3.52 -9.57 34.27
N ILE A 577 -4.31 -9.79 33.21
CA ILE A 577 -4.14 -10.89 32.25
C ILE A 577 -2.70 -10.96 31.69
N VAL A 578 -2.08 -9.80 31.44
CA VAL A 578 -0.72 -9.74 30.87
C VAL A 578 0.32 -10.38 31.79
N ARG A 579 0.21 -10.15 33.11
CA ARG A 579 1.10 -10.80 34.08
C ARG A 579 0.68 -12.23 34.35
N HIS A 580 -0.60 -12.44 34.64
CA HIS A 580 -1.03 -13.68 35.27
C HIS A 580 -1.25 -14.82 34.27
N VAL A 581 -1.60 -14.51 33.01
CA VAL A 581 -2.06 -15.49 32.02
C VAL A 581 -1.11 -15.57 30.82
N ILE A 582 -0.66 -14.44 30.29
CA ILE A 582 0.17 -14.44 29.08
C ILE A 582 1.53 -15.13 29.36
N PRO A 583 1.96 -16.11 28.54
CA PRO A 583 3.19 -16.84 28.76
C PRO A 583 4.46 -15.97 28.77
N ALA A 584 5.48 -16.39 29.52
CA ALA A 584 6.74 -15.65 29.63
C ALA A 584 7.53 -15.52 28.31
N PHE A 585 7.31 -16.41 27.34
CA PHE A 585 7.92 -16.30 26.00
C PHE A 585 7.28 -15.19 25.14
N ARG A 586 6.14 -14.63 25.56
CA ARG A 586 5.49 -13.48 24.90
C ARG A 586 5.95 -12.16 25.51
N ILE A 587 6.00 -12.10 26.84
CA ILE A 587 6.39 -10.92 27.60
C ILE A 587 6.97 -11.32 28.95
N HIS A 588 8.11 -10.71 29.30
CA HIS A 588 8.76 -10.90 30.60
C HIS A 588 8.13 -9.99 31.66
N ASP A 589 8.12 -10.48 32.90
CA ASP A 589 7.57 -9.74 34.04
C ASP A 589 8.25 -8.37 34.26
N GLU A 590 9.56 -8.25 33.95
CA GLU A 590 10.31 -7.00 34.03
C GLU A 590 9.72 -5.88 33.14
N ALA A 591 9.21 -6.22 31.96
CA ALA A 591 8.55 -5.24 31.09
C ALA A 591 7.28 -4.68 31.75
N ILE A 592 6.55 -5.53 32.47
CA ILE A 592 5.35 -5.15 33.21
C ILE A 592 5.73 -4.30 34.43
N ASP A 593 6.79 -4.68 35.15
CA ASP A 593 7.31 -3.94 36.31
C ASP A 593 7.77 -2.53 35.94
N ASN A 594 8.39 -2.36 34.77
CA ASN A 594 8.80 -1.03 34.29
C ASN A 594 7.59 -0.12 34.01
N ASP A 595 6.50 -0.66 33.45
CA ASP A 595 5.25 0.09 33.29
C ASP A 595 4.60 0.42 34.65
N VAL A 596 4.68 -0.46 35.65
CA VAL A 596 4.25 -0.17 37.04
C VAL A 596 5.06 0.99 37.62
N ARG A 597 6.39 0.97 37.47
CA ARG A 597 7.27 2.03 37.97
C ARG A 597 6.94 3.40 37.36
N LEU A 598 6.56 3.46 36.08
CA LEU A 598 6.10 4.71 35.44
C LEU A 598 4.82 5.25 36.08
N MET A 599 3.88 4.36 36.45
CA MET A 599 2.64 4.71 37.16
C MET A 599 2.92 5.20 38.59
N GLU A 600 3.75 4.48 39.34
CA GLU A 600 4.11 4.86 40.71
C GLU A 600 4.84 6.21 40.77
N ALA A 601 5.69 6.51 39.78
CA ALA A 601 6.37 7.80 39.68
C ALA A 601 5.38 8.99 39.56
N MET A 602 4.14 8.73 39.14
CA MET A 602 3.05 9.72 39.11
C MET A 602 2.30 9.85 40.45
N GLY A 603 2.83 9.28 41.54
CA GLY A 603 2.26 9.39 42.89
C GLY A 603 1.06 8.48 43.15
N VAL A 604 0.84 7.47 42.29
CA VAL A 604 -0.26 6.50 42.45
C VAL A 604 0.04 5.55 43.61
N LYS A 605 -0.96 5.36 44.48
CA LYS A 605 -0.90 4.38 45.59
C LYS A 605 -1.46 3.03 45.13
N VAL A 606 -0.92 1.94 45.65
CA VAL A 606 -1.33 0.58 45.28
C VAL A 606 -1.62 -0.24 46.53
N GLU A 607 -2.78 -0.89 46.55
CA GLU A 607 -3.21 -1.86 47.57
C GLU A 607 -3.42 -3.21 46.89
N LEU A 608 -2.43 -4.09 47.04
CA LEU A 608 -2.47 -5.47 46.54
C LEU A 608 -3.26 -6.37 47.50
N ASN A 609 -3.63 -7.56 47.05
CA ASN A 609 -4.42 -8.55 47.79
C ASN A 609 -5.73 -7.98 48.37
N THR A 610 -6.31 -6.98 47.70
CA THR A 610 -7.50 -6.26 48.16
C THR A 610 -8.61 -6.38 47.14
N GLU A 611 -9.60 -7.22 47.45
CA GLU A 611 -10.78 -7.43 46.61
C GLU A 611 -11.88 -6.44 47.01
N VAL A 612 -12.35 -5.63 46.06
CA VAL A 612 -13.47 -4.70 46.26
C VAL A 612 -14.72 -5.24 45.57
N LYS A 613 -15.78 -5.47 46.35
CA LYS A 613 -17.08 -5.97 45.86
C LYS A 613 -18.17 -4.91 45.87
N ASP A 614 -18.05 -3.91 46.75
CA ASP A 614 -19.03 -2.83 46.91
C ASP A 614 -18.36 -1.47 46.73
N VAL A 615 -18.80 -0.72 45.71
CA VAL A 615 -18.30 0.64 45.43
C VAL A 615 -18.70 1.65 46.51
N GLN A 616 -19.76 1.39 47.28
CA GLN A 616 -20.19 2.26 48.37
C GLN A 616 -19.17 2.30 49.51
N GLU A 617 -18.44 1.21 49.74
CA GLU A 617 -17.36 1.18 50.73
C GLU A 617 -16.25 2.17 50.36
N LEU A 618 -15.93 2.31 49.07
CA LEU A 618 -14.95 3.27 48.59
C LEU A 618 -15.45 4.71 48.78
N PHE A 619 -16.71 5.00 48.47
CA PHE A 619 -17.29 6.32 48.74
C PHE A 619 -17.26 6.65 50.25
N ALA A 620 -17.56 5.68 51.12
CA ALA A 620 -17.49 5.83 52.57
C ALA A 620 -16.05 6.09 53.07
N GLN A 621 -15.03 5.57 52.38
CA GLN A 621 -13.62 5.86 52.63
C GLN A 621 -13.17 7.24 52.09
N GLY A 622 -14.07 8.02 51.51
CA GLY A 622 -13.81 9.38 51.03
C GLY A 622 -13.26 9.48 49.61
N PHE A 623 -13.34 8.40 48.82
CA PHE A 623 -13.13 8.51 47.38
C PHE A 623 -14.32 9.25 46.74
N THR A 624 -14.05 10.13 45.77
CA THR A 624 -15.09 10.90 45.08
C THR A 624 -15.50 10.27 43.76
N HIS A 625 -14.65 9.44 43.16
CA HIS A 625 -14.94 8.70 41.93
C HIS A 625 -14.37 7.28 42.02
N VAL A 626 -14.99 6.34 41.32
CA VAL A 626 -14.55 4.94 41.22
C VAL A 626 -14.43 4.55 39.75
N ILE A 627 -13.33 3.89 39.38
CA ILE A 627 -13.13 3.28 38.07
C ILE A 627 -13.08 1.76 38.26
N LEU A 628 -14.05 1.04 37.70
CA LEU A 628 -14.07 -0.41 37.62
C LEU A 628 -13.28 -0.86 36.39
N ALA A 629 -12.12 -1.46 36.62
CA ALA A 629 -11.20 -2.01 35.61
C ALA A 629 -10.94 -3.51 35.87
N THR A 630 -11.98 -4.24 36.28
CA THR A 630 -11.90 -5.63 36.76
C THR A 630 -11.66 -6.66 35.65
N GLY A 631 -11.89 -6.31 34.38
CA GLY A 631 -11.64 -7.17 33.22
C GLY A 631 -12.71 -8.24 32.99
N ALA A 632 -12.47 -9.13 32.03
CA ALA A 632 -13.34 -10.27 31.71
C ALA A 632 -12.67 -11.58 32.13
N TRP A 633 -13.01 -12.09 33.31
CA TRP A 633 -12.41 -13.31 33.89
C TRP A 633 -13.38 -14.50 33.95
N GLN A 634 -14.67 -14.31 33.64
CA GLN A 634 -15.64 -15.39 33.72
C GLN A 634 -15.43 -16.39 32.56
N LYS A 635 -15.53 -17.68 32.85
CA LYS A 635 -15.18 -18.77 31.92
C LYS A 635 -16.12 -18.82 30.71
N GLY A 636 -15.52 -18.91 29.52
CA GLY A 636 -16.20 -19.37 28.31
C GLY A 636 -16.31 -20.90 28.27
N SER A 637 -17.24 -21.41 27.45
CA SER A 637 -17.45 -22.85 27.24
C SER A 637 -17.68 -23.09 25.75
N ALA A 638 -17.08 -24.16 25.19
CA ALA A 638 -17.33 -24.57 23.81
C ALA A 638 -18.67 -25.28 23.66
N GLY A 639 -19.32 -25.63 24.78
CA GLY A 639 -20.61 -26.32 24.82
C GLY A 639 -20.50 -27.77 24.38
N LEU A 640 -19.49 -28.50 24.87
CA LEU A 640 -19.38 -29.94 24.61
C LEU A 640 -20.62 -30.66 25.15
N GLU A 641 -21.20 -31.53 24.31
CA GLU A 641 -22.37 -32.34 24.67
C GLU A 641 -22.01 -33.45 25.67
N TYR A 642 -20.75 -33.88 25.67
CA TYR A 642 -20.18 -34.86 26.60
C TYR A 642 -18.66 -34.69 26.70
N GLY A 643 -18.10 -35.15 27.83
CA GLY A 643 -16.68 -34.98 28.17
C GLY A 643 -16.40 -33.67 28.91
N GLU A 644 -15.15 -33.51 29.36
CA GLU A 644 -14.71 -32.32 30.09
C GLU A 644 -13.85 -31.42 29.20
N GLU A 645 -13.99 -30.10 29.38
CA GLU A 645 -13.14 -29.09 28.77
C GLU A 645 -12.44 -28.25 29.85
N HIS A 646 -11.16 -27.97 29.64
CA HIS A 646 -10.37 -27.11 30.52
C HIS A 646 -10.45 -25.66 30.04
N ASN A 647 -10.61 -24.73 30.97
CA ASN A 647 -10.58 -23.32 30.63
C ASN A 647 -9.15 -22.85 30.29
N VAL A 648 -9.01 -22.05 29.23
CA VAL A 648 -7.70 -21.59 28.76
C VAL A 648 -6.94 -20.73 29.77
N ILE A 649 -7.62 -19.88 30.56
CA ILE A 649 -6.95 -19.05 31.56
C ILE A 649 -6.36 -19.92 32.66
N GLU A 650 -7.14 -20.85 33.20
CA GLU A 650 -6.67 -21.76 34.26
C GLU A 650 -5.50 -22.60 33.79
N PHE A 651 -5.57 -23.10 32.55
CA PHE A 651 -4.46 -23.82 31.94
C PHE A 651 -3.20 -22.96 31.82
N LEU A 652 -3.31 -21.76 31.24
CA LEU A 652 -2.17 -20.87 31.02
C LEU A 652 -1.55 -20.39 32.34
N GLU A 653 -2.38 -20.09 33.36
CA GLU A 653 -1.91 -19.75 34.70
C GLU A 653 -1.12 -20.90 35.33
N ALA A 654 -1.64 -22.13 35.25
CA ALA A 654 -0.96 -23.31 35.76
C ALA A 654 0.34 -23.59 34.99
N ALA A 655 0.32 -23.46 33.66
CA ALA A 655 1.49 -23.64 32.81
C ALA A 655 2.58 -22.59 33.07
N LYS A 656 2.19 -21.36 33.43
CA LYS A 656 3.14 -20.31 33.81
C LYS A 656 3.73 -20.53 35.21
N LYS A 657 2.92 -20.94 36.19
CA LYS A 657 3.35 -21.08 37.60
C LYS A 657 4.10 -22.37 37.89
N ALA A 658 3.64 -23.49 37.35
CA ALA A 658 4.12 -24.82 37.70
C ALA A 658 3.97 -25.79 36.51
N PRO A 659 4.68 -25.55 35.38
CA PRO A 659 4.54 -26.36 34.16
C PRO A 659 4.77 -27.86 34.40
N ASP A 660 5.71 -28.21 35.27
CA ASP A 660 6.06 -29.60 35.59
C ASP A 660 4.94 -30.37 36.33
N THR A 661 3.92 -29.67 36.82
CA THR A 661 2.79 -30.27 37.53
C THR A 661 1.62 -30.63 36.61
N LEU A 662 1.65 -30.20 35.34
CA LEU A 662 0.60 -30.46 34.37
C LEU A 662 0.84 -31.78 33.64
N ASN A 663 -0.14 -32.68 33.72
CA ASN A 663 -0.19 -33.89 32.90
C ASN A 663 -1.37 -33.79 31.92
N LEU A 664 -1.08 -33.41 30.68
CA LEU A 664 -2.09 -33.25 29.64
C LEU A 664 -2.26 -34.49 28.75
N GLY A 665 -1.50 -35.56 28.99
CA GLY A 665 -1.40 -36.68 28.05
C GLY A 665 -0.55 -36.36 26.82
N ARG A 666 -0.67 -37.20 25.78
CA ARG A 666 0.13 -37.14 24.55
C ARG A 666 -0.52 -36.25 23.48
N HIS A 667 -1.85 -36.21 23.45
CA HIS A 667 -2.63 -35.53 22.44
C HIS A 667 -3.47 -34.41 23.05
N VAL A 668 -3.14 -33.16 22.75
CA VAL A 668 -3.87 -31.99 23.28
C VAL A 668 -4.62 -31.30 22.16
N VAL A 669 -5.89 -30.97 22.39
CA VAL A 669 -6.69 -30.14 21.48
C VAL A 669 -6.96 -28.78 22.11
N VAL A 670 -6.74 -27.71 21.35
CA VAL A 670 -7.18 -26.35 21.68
C VAL A 670 -8.34 -25.95 20.78
N ILE A 671 -9.50 -25.64 21.37
CA ILE A 671 -10.68 -25.15 20.65
C ILE A 671 -10.64 -23.62 20.63
N GLY A 672 -10.48 -23.03 19.45
CA GLY A 672 -10.44 -21.58 19.29
C GLY A 672 -9.57 -21.13 18.13
N GLY A 673 -9.47 -19.82 17.92
CA GLY A 673 -8.62 -19.25 16.87
C GLY A 673 -8.13 -17.83 17.13
N GLY A 674 -8.30 -17.32 18.36
CA GLY A 674 -7.77 -16.02 18.78
C GLY A 674 -6.35 -16.11 19.34
N ASN A 675 -5.74 -14.99 19.70
CA ASN A 675 -4.37 -14.95 20.25
C ASN A 675 -4.22 -15.83 21.50
N THR A 676 -5.21 -15.84 22.39
CA THR A 676 -5.23 -16.74 23.58
C THR A 676 -5.18 -18.22 23.20
N ALA A 677 -5.81 -18.62 22.08
CA ALA A 677 -5.76 -20.00 21.60
C ALA A 677 -4.36 -20.35 21.05
N MET A 678 -3.68 -19.39 20.40
CA MET A 678 -2.30 -19.56 19.94
C MET A 678 -1.35 -19.69 21.14
N ASP A 679 -1.46 -18.80 22.13
CA ASP A 679 -0.67 -18.86 23.36
C ASP A 679 -0.86 -20.21 24.08
N ALA A 680 -2.09 -20.70 24.19
CA ALA A 680 -2.40 -21.99 24.80
C ALA A 680 -1.81 -23.17 24.01
N ALA A 681 -1.96 -23.18 22.68
CA ALA A 681 -1.42 -24.25 21.86
C ALA A 681 0.11 -24.31 21.94
N ARG A 682 0.75 -23.14 21.90
CA ARG A 682 2.21 -22.99 22.01
C ARG A 682 2.72 -23.35 23.41
N ALA A 683 2.00 -22.97 24.46
CA ALA A 683 2.33 -23.37 25.83
C ALA A 683 2.19 -24.89 26.01
N ALA A 684 1.08 -25.50 25.58
CA ALA A 684 0.87 -26.94 25.64
C ALA A 684 1.95 -27.72 24.91
N LYS A 685 2.37 -27.25 23.73
CA LYS A 685 3.41 -27.91 22.92
C LYS A 685 4.79 -27.93 23.60
N ARG A 686 5.04 -27.01 24.55
CA ARG A 686 6.28 -26.93 25.32
C ARG A 686 6.27 -27.79 26.58
N LEU A 687 5.12 -28.36 26.96
CA LEU A 687 5.02 -29.18 28.17
C LEU A 687 5.55 -30.60 27.95
N PRO A 688 6.23 -31.19 28.95
CA PRO A 688 6.68 -32.58 28.88
C PRO A 688 5.53 -33.57 28.64
N GLY A 689 5.77 -34.58 27.80
CA GLY A 689 4.80 -35.64 27.53
C GLY A 689 3.80 -35.36 26.40
N VAL A 690 3.66 -34.10 25.97
CA VAL A 690 2.81 -33.72 24.83
C VAL A 690 3.53 -34.01 23.52
N GLU A 691 2.94 -34.87 22.68
CA GLU A 691 3.48 -35.19 21.36
C GLU A 691 2.83 -34.31 20.28
N THR A 692 1.50 -34.20 20.29
CA THR A 692 0.73 -33.47 19.28
C THR A 692 -0.17 -32.44 19.93
N VAL A 693 -0.19 -31.22 19.36
CA VAL A 693 -1.18 -30.20 19.69
C VAL A 693 -1.97 -29.88 18.43
N SER A 694 -3.28 -30.07 18.48
CA SER A 694 -4.20 -29.73 17.39
C SER A 694 -5.05 -28.52 17.76
N LEU A 695 -5.07 -27.50 16.90
CA LEU A 695 -5.95 -26.35 17.04
C LEU A 695 -7.20 -26.55 16.17
N VAL A 696 -8.35 -26.75 16.82
CA VAL A 696 -9.63 -26.99 16.16
C VAL A 696 -10.37 -25.67 15.95
N TYR A 697 -10.65 -25.36 14.68
CA TYR A 697 -11.36 -24.13 14.32
C TYR A 697 -12.40 -24.38 13.22
N ARG A 698 -13.61 -23.85 13.44
CA ARG A 698 -14.77 -24.05 12.54
C ARG A 698 -14.68 -23.35 11.18
N ARG A 699 -13.61 -22.62 10.89
CA ARG A 699 -13.33 -21.99 9.59
C ARG A 699 -11.87 -22.28 9.19
N THR A 700 -11.41 -21.68 8.09
CA THR A 700 -10.00 -21.72 7.72
C THR A 700 -9.17 -20.71 8.50
N ARG A 701 -7.84 -20.89 8.52
CA ARG A 701 -6.79 -20.07 9.12
C ARG A 701 -6.86 -18.61 8.66
N ARG A 702 -7.29 -18.39 7.41
CA ARG A 702 -7.58 -17.07 6.82
C ARG A 702 -8.59 -16.28 7.65
N TYR A 703 -9.52 -16.94 8.33
CA TYR A 703 -10.58 -16.34 9.15
C TYR A 703 -10.38 -16.52 10.67
N MET A 704 -9.23 -17.03 11.12
CA MET A 704 -8.90 -17.04 12.56
C MET A 704 -8.78 -15.58 13.08
N PRO A 705 -9.28 -15.25 14.27
CA PRO A 705 -9.08 -13.91 14.84
C PRO A 705 -7.62 -13.57 15.21
N ALA A 706 -6.78 -14.57 15.43
CA ALA A 706 -5.38 -14.35 15.82
C ALA A 706 -4.59 -13.58 14.76
N ASP A 707 -3.63 -12.78 15.23
CA ASP A 707 -2.71 -12.04 14.37
C ASP A 707 -1.84 -13.03 13.56
N GLN A 708 -1.45 -12.65 12.35
CA GLN A 708 -0.73 -13.56 11.44
C GLN A 708 0.59 -14.07 12.05
N GLU A 709 1.33 -13.18 12.71
CA GLU A 709 2.57 -13.52 13.43
C GLU A 709 2.34 -14.67 14.44
N GLU A 710 1.22 -14.67 15.17
CA GLU A 710 0.92 -15.74 16.12
C GLU A 710 0.60 -17.07 15.45
N LEU A 711 -0.02 -17.03 14.27
CA LEU A 711 -0.27 -18.24 13.48
C LEU A 711 1.04 -18.84 12.96
N GLU A 712 1.93 -18.00 12.44
CA GLU A 712 3.25 -18.41 11.94
C GLU A 712 4.10 -19.02 13.06
N LEU A 713 4.12 -18.39 14.24
CA LEU A 713 4.81 -18.92 15.41
C LEU A 713 4.21 -20.25 15.91
N ALA A 714 2.89 -20.40 15.89
CA ALA A 714 2.25 -21.66 16.27
C ALA A 714 2.58 -22.80 15.29
N LEU A 715 2.59 -22.52 13.98
CA LEU A 715 3.01 -23.48 12.96
C LEU A 715 4.50 -23.84 13.11
N ALA A 716 5.36 -22.87 13.38
CA ALA A 716 6.79 -23.08 13.61
C ALA A 716 7.05 -23.94 14.86
N ASP A 717 6.22 -23.83 15.90
CA ASP A 717 6.26 -24.70 17.08
C ASP A 717 5.71 -26.12 16.79
N GLY A 718 5.14 -26.37 15.59
CA GLY A 718 4.59 -27.65 15.18
C GLY A 718 3.15 -27.91 15.65
N VAL A 719 2.35 -26.85 15.83
CA VAL A 719 0.91 -26.95 16.09
C VAL A 719 0.16 -27.31 14.80
N GLU A 720 -0.72 -28.29 14.86
CA GLU A 720 -1.53 -28.72 13.72
C GLU A 720 -2.85 -27.96 13.65
N PHE A 721 -3.10 -27.22 12.55
CA PHE A 721 -4.39 -26.55 12.36
C PHE A 721 -5.41 -27.51 11.76
N ARG A 722 -6.42 -27.87 12.56
CA ARG A 722 -7.58 -28.66 12.15
C ARG A 722 -8.71 -27.71 11.79
N GLU A 723 -8.60 -27.16 10.58
CA GLU A 723 -9.55 -26.22 9.98
C GLU A 723 -10.90 -26.89 9.67
N LEU A 724 -11.96 -26.09 9.58
CA LEU A 724 -13.31 -26.54 9.22
C LEU A 724 -13.87 -27.65 10.14
N LEU A 725 -13.53 -27.61 11.42
CA LEU A 725 -14.06 -28.54 12.43
C LEU A 725 -14.75 -27.77 13.57
N ALA A 726 -15.96 -28.19 13.95
CA ALA A 726 -16.65 -27.72 15.15
C ALA A 726 -16.78 -28.84 16.18
N PRO A 727 -16.41 -28.62 17.46
CA PRO A 727 -16.42 -29.67 18.48
C PRO A 727 -17.85 -30.13 18.82
N VAL A 728 -17.99 -31.42 19.15
CA VAL A 728 -19.23 -32.03 19.66
C VAL A 728 -19.02 -32.54 21.09
N GLY A 729 -17.99 -33.37 21.31
CA GLY A 729 -17.70 -33.93 22.63
C GLY A 729 -16.44 -34.80 22.61
N VAL A 730 -15.87 -35.06 23.78
CA VAL A 730 -14.65 -35.85 23.96
C VAL A 730 -14.90 -37.08 24.83
N ARG A 731 -14.41 -38.25 24.41
CA ARG A 731 -14.45 -39.51 25.17
C ARG A 731 -13.35 -40.44 24.69
N ASP A 732 -12.81 -41.27 25.58
CA ASP A 732 -11.85 -42.34 25.25
C ASP A 732 -10.63 -41.85 24.45
N GLY A 733 -10.14 -40.64 24.74
CA GLY A 733 -8.99 -40.03 24.06
C GLY A 733 -9.28 -39.47 22.67
N VAL A 734 -10.55 -39.28 22.30
CA VAL A 734 -10.97 -38.79 20.98
C VAL A 734 -11.98 -37.66 21.09
N LEU A 735 -11.69 -36.54 20.43
CA LEU A 735 -12.64 -35.44 20.20
C LEU A 735 -13.40 -35.70 18.90
N THR A 736 -14.73 -35.81 19.01
CA THR A 736 -15.62 -35.83 17.84
C THR A 736 -15.92 -34.40 17.41
N CYS A 737 -15.74 -34.12 16.13
CA CYS A 737 -16.07 -32.84 15.51
C CYS A 737 -17.06 -33.03 14.36
N ARG A 738 -17.92 -32.03 14.15
CA ARG A 738 -18.64 -31.87 12.88
C ARG A 738 -17.74 -31.23 11.84
N VAL A 739 -17.81 -31.75 10.62
CA VAL A 739 -17.10 -31.20 9.46
C VAL A 739 -17.90 -30.03 8.90
N MET A 740 -17.25 -28.88 8.80
CA MET A 740 -17.80 -27.63 8.30
C MET A 740 -17.39 -27.41 6.84
N GLU A 741 -18.13 -26.54 6.16
CA GLU A 741 -17.72 -25.88 4.93
C GLU A 741 -17.94 -24.36 5.04
N LEU A 742 -17.29 -23.59 4.17
CA LEU A 742 -17.50 -22.14 4.14
C LEU A 742 -18.72 -21.81 3.29
N GLY A 743 -19.77 -21.27 3.93
CA GLY A 743 -20.95 -20.71 3.28
C GLY A 743 -20.69 -19.33 2.66
N ALA A 744 -21.74 -18.56 2.40
CA ALA A 744 -21.62 -17.21 1.84
C ALA A 744 -20.84 -16.24 2.79
N PRO A 745 -20.10 -15.27 2.24
CA PRO A 745 -19.53 -14.18 3.01
C PRO A 745 -20.62 -13.24 3.54
N ASP A 746 -20.41 -12.67 4.72
CA ASP A 746 -21.19 -11.55 5.24
C ASP A 746 -20.72 -10.20 4.66
N ALA A 747 -21.32 -9.09 5.11
CA ALA A 747 -20.95 -7.73 4.68
C ALA A 747 -19.49 -7.34 5.00
N THR A 748 -18.82 -8.08 5.89
CA THR A 748 -17.39 -7.89 6.21
C THR A 748 -16.47 -8.80 5.39
N GLY A 749 -17.03 -9.60 4.47
CA GLY A 749 -16.32 -10.63 3.71
C GLY A 749 -16.07 -11.92 4.50
N ARG A 750 -16.55 -12.01 5.75
CA ARG A 750 -16.31 -13.15 6.62
C ARG A 750 -17.31 -14.25 6.29
N ARG A 751 -16.80 -15.45 5.98
CA ARG A 751 -17.65 -16.59 5.61
C ARG A 751 -18.23 -17.30 6.83
N SER A 752 -19.50 -17.71 6.73
CA SER A 752 -20.18 -18.48 7.79
C SER A 752 -19.80 -19.97 7.71
N PRO A 753 -19.57 -20.65 8.84
CA PRO A 753 -19.40 -22.10 8.84
C PRO A 753 -20.77 -22.78 8.67
N VAL A 754 -20.85 -23.74 7.75
CA VAL A 754 -22.05 -24.54 7.49
C VAL A 754 -21.73 -26.00 7.77
N ASP A 755 -22.60 -26.67 8.52
CA ASP A 755 -22.45 -28.09 8.87
C ASP A 755 -22.70 -28.97 7.63
N THR A 756 -21.77 -29.87 7.33
CA THR A 756 -21.89 -30.81 6.19
C THR A 756 -22.66 -32.08 6.55
N GLY A 757 -23.04 -32.26 7.82
CA GLY A 757 -23.66 -33.49 8.33
C GLY A 757 -22.68 -34.65 8.53
N ARG A 758 -21.39 -34.47 8.22
CA ARG A 758 -20.33 -35.45 8.45
C ARG A 758 -19.61 -35.16 9.77
N THR A 759 -19.07 -36.21 10.39
CA THR A 759 -18.20 -36.11 11.56
C THR A 759 -16.76 -36.49 11.22
N ALA A 760 -15.82 -35.99 12.02
CA ALA A 760 -14.42 -36.34 11.99
C ALA A 760 -13.91 -36.51 13.43
N GLU A 761 -12.91 -37.35 13.60
CA GLU A 761 -12.29 -37.66 14.89
C GLU A 761 -10.89 -37.03 14.96
N VAL A 762 -10.57 -36.45 16.12
CA VAL A 762 -9.25 -35.87 16.42
C VAL A 762 -8.75 -36.48 17.73
N PRO A 763 -7.56 -37.10 17.78
CA PRO A 763 -6.97 -37.57 19.03
C PRO A 763 -6.85 -36.45 20.07
N ALA A 764 -7.36 -36.68 21.29
CA ALA A 764 -7.46 -35.69 22.34
C ALA A 764 -7.55 -36.34 23.74
N ASP A 765 -6.43 -36.41 24.44
CA ASP A 765 -6.37 -36.75 25.87
C ASP A 765 -6.85 -35.58 26.73
N THR A 766 -6.55 -34.34 26.30
CA THR A 766 -6.98 -33.11 26.94
C THR A 766 -7.59 -32.13 25.93
N VAL A 767 -8.70 -31.50 26.29
CA VAL A 767 -9.34 -30.44 25.51
C VAL A 767 -9.28 -29.12 26.27
N ILE A 768 -8.67 -28.10 25.68
CA ILE A 768 -8.56 -26.74 26.22
C ILE A 768 -9.43 -25.81 25.40
N THR A 769 -10.30 -25.05 26.06
CA THR A 769 -11.28 -24.18 25.41
C THR A 769 -10.89 -22.71 25.53
N ALA A 770 -10.69 -22.08 24.36
CA ALA A 770 -10.29 -20.68 24.18
C ALA A 770 -11.31 -19.93 23.29
N VAL A 771 -12.59 -19.99 23.65
CA VAL A 771 -13.71 -19.38 22.90
C VAL A 771 -14.13 -17.99 23.41
N GLY A 772 -13.36 -17.41 24.32
CA GLY A 772 -13.53 -16.06 24.85
C GLY A 772 -14.15 -16.01 26.25
N GLU A 773 -13.72 -15.01 27.03
CA GLU A 773 -14.10 -14.76 28.41
C GLU A 773 -15.30 -13.83 28.52
N LYS A 774 -15.99 -13.89 29.66
CA LYS A 774 -17.15 -13.06 29.98
C LYS A 774 -16.83 -12.07 31.10
N VAL A 775 -17.59 -10.99 31.14
CA VAL A 775 -17.52 -9.96 32.19
C VAL A 775 -18.23 -10.42 33.46
N ASP A 776 -17.87 -9.83 34.59
CA ASP A 776 -18.52 -10.10 35.87
C ASP A 776 -19.85 -9.34 35.99
N THR A 777 -20.93 -9.97 35.51
CA THR A 777 -22.27 -9.35 35.50
C THR A 777 -22.80 -9.13 36.92
N GLU A 778 -22.47 -10.04 37.85
CA GLU A 778 -22.96 -9.97 39.23
C GLU A 778 -22.34 -8.78 39.97
N LEU A 779 -21.03 -8.53 39.76
CA LEU A 779 -20.38 -7.33 40.30
C LEU A 779 -21.10 -6.05 39.87
N TYR A 780 -21.49 -5.95 38.59
CA TYR A 780 -22.15 -4.75 38.07
C TYR A 780 -23.57 -4.59 38.64
N THR A 781 -24.38 -5.64 38.61
CA THR A 781 -25.76 -5.56 39.10
C THR A 781 -25.85 -5.37 40.61
N ALA A 782 -24.95 -5.99 41.39
CA ALA A 782 -24.86 -5.79 42.83
C ALA A 782 -24.54 -4.34 43.22
N ASN A 783 -23.79 -3.63 42.38
CA ASN A 783 -23.46 -2.21 42.56
C ASN A 783 -24.46 -1.25 41.88
N GLY A 784 -25.58 -1.76 41.35
CA GLY A 784 -26.64 -0.95 40.74
C GLY A 784 -26.36 -0.47 39.33
N LEU A 785 -25.36 -1.02 38.63
CA LEU A 785 -25.08 -0.68 37.24
C LEU A 785 -26.08 -1.38 36.31
N SER A 786 -26.58 -0.65 35.32
CA SER A 786 -27.34 -1.21 34.20
C SER A 786 -26.43 -2.04 33.31
N VAL A 787 -26.90 -3.21 32.87
CA VAL A 787 -26.17 -4.11 31.98
C VAL A 787 -26.95 -4.38 30.69
N ASP A 788 -26.24 -4.67 29.60
CA ASP A 788 -26.82 -5.06 28.33
C ASP A 788 -27.23 -6.55 28.30
N GLN A 789 -27.76 -7.02 27.16
CA GLN A 789 -28.18 -8.43 26.98
C GLN A 789 -27.03 -9.45 27.11
N ARG A 790 -25.78 -8.99 27.10
CA ARG A 790 -24.57 -9.82 27.27
C ARG A 790 -23.96 -9.66 28.66
N GLY A 791 -24.63 -8.95 29.57
CA GLY A 791 -24.16 -8.73 30.94
C GLY A 791 -23.09 -7.64 31.08
N ARG A 792 -22.83 -6.86 30.02
CA ARG A 792 -21.82 -5.79 30.03
C ARG A 792 -22.40 -4.49 30.56
N ALA A 793 -21.63 -3.74 31.34
CA ALA A 793 -22.06 -2.45 31.87
C ALA A 793 -22.43 -1.48 30.73
N VAL A 794 -23.61 -0.86 30.84
CA VAL A 794 -24.04 0.22 29.96
C VAL A 794 -23.40 1.51 30.46
N VAL A 795 -22.60 2.14 29.60
CA VAL A 795 -21.87 3.37 29.91
C VAL A 795 -22.12 4.44 28.86
N ASN A 796 -21.91 5.70 29.24
CA ASN A 796 -21.85 6.81 28.31
C ASN A 796 -20.69 6.58 27.32
N PRO A 797 -20.89 6.65 25.99
CA PRO A 797 -19.85 6.34 25.01
C PRO A 797 -18.66 7.33 25.02
N ASP A 798 -18.92 8.59 25.40
CA ASP A 798 -17.96 9.70 25.38
C ASP A 798 -17.16 9.83 26.69
N THR A 799 -17.74 9.44 27.83
CA THR A 799 -17.08 9.55 29.15
C THR A 799 -16.76 8.21 29.80
N LEU A 800 -17.45 7.14 29.41
CA LEU A 800 -17.45 5.82 30.06
C LEU A 800 -18.03 5.80 31.48
N GLU A 801 -18.75 6.85 31.88
CA GLU A 801 -19.52 6.85 33.12
C GLU A 801 -20.69 5.88 33.01
N SER A 802 -20.92 5.08 34.05
CA SER A 802 -22.01 4.11 34.12
C SER A 802 -23.34 4.76 34.48
N SER A 803 -24.39 3.96 34.68
CA SER A 803 -25.67 4.45 35.23
C SER A 803 -25.57 4.93 36.68
N VAL A 804 -24.50 4.59 37.39
CA VAL A 804 -24.22 5.07 38.75
C VAL A 804 -23.25 6.24 38.67
N LYS A 805 -23.68 7.39 39.21
CA LYS A 805 -22.93 8.64 39.17
C LYS A 805 -21.54 8.48 39.80
N HIS A 806 -20.52 9.06 39.15
CA HIS A 806 -19.12 9.00 39.56
C HIS A 806 -18.49 7.59 39.52
N VAL A 807 -19.16 6.61 38.91
CA VAL A 807 -18.63 5.25 38.67
C VAL A 807 -18.43 5.02 37.18
N PHE A 808 -17.21 4.67 36.78
CA PHE A 808 -16.79 4.45 35.39
C PHE A 808 -16.40 2.99 35.17
N VAL A 809 -16.56 2.48 33.95
CA VAL A 809 -16.15 1.10 33.59
C VAL A 809 -15.22 1.11 32.38
N VAL A 810 -14.02 0.53 32.51
CA VAL A 810 -12.97 0.56 31.48
C VAL A 810 -12.35 -0.82 31.23
N GLY A 811 -11.60 -0.95 30.14
CA GLY A 811 -10.93 -2.19 29.75
C GLY A 811 -11.91 -3.30 29.33
N ASP A 812 -11.48 -4.56 29.43
CA ASP A 812 -12.28 -5.70 28.99
C ASP A 812 -13.61 -5.84 29.77
N GLY A 813 -13.68 -5.28 30.99
CA GLY A 813 -14.92 -5.23 31.77
C GLY A 813 -16.03 -4.43 31.08
N GLN A 814 -15.67 -3.47 30.21
CA GLN A 814 -16.62 -2.63 29.48
C GLN A 814 -17.22 -3.35 28.27
N LYS A 815 -16.38 -3.93 27.41
CA LYS A 815 -16.81 -4.41 26.07
C LYS A 815 -16.72 -5.93 25.89
N GLY A 816 -16.10 -6.63 26.84
CA GLY A 816 -15.57 -7.99 26.68
C GLY A 816 -14.09 -7.97 26.27
N PRO A 817 -13.47 -9.16 26.08
CA PRO A 817 -12.06 -9.28 25.73
C PRO A 817 -11.67 -8.45 24.51
N GLY A 818 -10.70 -7.54 24.68
CA GLY A 818 -10.17 -6.67 23.64
C GLY A 818 -8.64 -6.66 23.62
N THR A 819 -8.06 -5.60 23.04
CA THR A 819 -6.60 -5.42 23.01
C THR A 819 -6.13 -4.50 24.14
N VAL A 820 -4.87 -4.66 24.56
CA VAL A 820 -4.24 -3.80 25.59
C VAL A 820 -4.39 -2.31 25.25
N VAL A 821 -4.13 -1.93 24.00
CA VAL A 821 -4.18 -0.51 23.57
C VAL A 821 -5.60 0.07 23.60
N GLU A 822 -6.64 -0.74 23.37
CA GLU A 822 -8.04 -0.31 23.53
C GLU A 822 -8.40 -0.10 25.00
N ALA A 823 -7.85 -0.92 25.90
CA ALA A 823 -8.01 -0.70 27.34
C ALA A 823 -7.37 0.63 27.78
N ILE A 824 -6.19 0.98 27.24
CA ILE A 824 -5.54 2.28 27.48
C ILE A 824 -6.41 3.43 26.93
N ALA A 825 -6.98 3.28 25.74
CA ALA A 825 -7.85 4.30 25.13
C ALA A 825 -9.10 4.55 25.97
N GLY A 826 -9.75 3.49 26.48
CA GLY A 826 -10.87 3.61 27.41
C GLY A 826 -10.47 4.28 28.73
N ALA A 827 -9.34 3.88 29.29
CA ALA A 827 -8.79 4.47 30.51
C ALA A 827 -8.49 5.97 30.38
N ALA A 828 -7.87 6.39 29.26
CA ALA A 828 -7.61 7.80 28.97
C ALA A 828 -8.91 8.61 28.85
N ARG A 829 -9.94 8.05 28.22
CA ARG A 829 -11.27 8.70 28.10
C ARG A 829 -11.93 8.92 29.46
N ALA A 830 -11.95 7.89 30.31
CA ALA A 830 -12.50 8.00 31.65
C ALA A 830 -11.69 8.99 32.51
N ALA A 831 -10.35 8.94 32.42
CA ALA A 831 -9.48 9.89 33.12
C ALA A 831 -9.77 11.34 32.70
N GLN A 832 -9.88 11.61 31.39
CA GLN A 832 -10.20 12.94 30.86
C GLN A 832 -11.57 13.46 31.35
N ALA A 833 -12.56 12.57 31.49
CA ALA A 833 -13.88 12.92 32.00
C ALA A 833 -13.88 13.28 33.50
N ILE A 834 -13.00 12.65 34.29
CA ILE A 834 -12.88 12.91 35.74
C ILE A 834 -12.03 14.17 36.00
N HIS A 835 -10.90 14.29 35.31
CA HIS A 835 -10.00 15.43 35.40
C HIS A 835 -9.24 15.66 34.07
N PRO A 836 -9.35 16.85 33.46
CA PRO A 836 -8.69 17.13 32.19
C PRO A 836 -7.16 17.03 32.29
N PHE A 837 -6.54 16.47 31.25
CA PHE A 837 -5.11 16.57 31.02
C PHE A 837 -4.83 16.92 29.55
N ASP A 838 -3.61 17.38 29.25
CA ASP A 838 -3.18 17.63 27.88
C ASP A 838 -2.68 16.33 27.24
N ALA A 839 -3.44 15.83 26.26
CA ALA A 839 -3.10 14.65 25.47
C ALA A 839 -2.42 15.02 24.13
N ASP A 840 -2.44 16.29 23.73
CA ASP A 840 -2.03 16.75 22.38
C ASP A 840 -0.77 17.62 22.38
N ALA A 841 -0.06 17.69 23.51
CA ALA A 841 1.18 18.45 23.72
C ALA A 841 2.26 18.28 22.64
N TRP A 842 2.25 17.19 21.85
CA TRP A 842 3.29 16.87 20.86
C TRP A 842 2.75 16.73 19.43
N VAL A 843 1.48 17.05 19.17
CA VAL A 843 0.86 16.87 17.84
C VAL A 843 1.62 17.62 16.75
N GLU A 844 2.02 18.86 17.02
CA GLU A 844 2.75 19.71 16.08
C GLU A 844 4.13 19.16 15.70
N GLN A 845 4.70 18.30 16.55
CA GLN A 845 5.99 17.64 16.32
C GLN A 845 5.86 16.40 15.43
N ASN A 846 4.64 16.01 15.03
CA ASN A 846 4.50 14.99 13.99
C ASN A 846 4.92 15.51 12.60
N VAL A 847 4.96 16.83 12.43
CA VAL A 847 5.39 17.48 11.20
C VAL A 847 6.87 17.82 11.32
N ASN A 848 7.66 17.31 10.39
CA ASN A 848 9.09 17.57 10.31
C ASN A 848 9.32 19.06 9.98
N PRO A 849 10.22 19.76 10.71
CA PRO A 849 10.55 21.14 10.39
C PRO A 849 11.25 21.29 9.02
N ASP A 850 11.95 20.26 8.56
CA ASP A 850 12.54 20.20 7.22
C ASP A 850 11.64 19.36 6.30
N TYR A 851 11.00 20.01 5.34
CA TYR A 851 10.13 19.36 4.34
C TYR A 851 10.90 18.44 3.40
N GLN A 852 12.16 18.79 3.07
CA GLN A 852 12.95 18.06 2.08
C GLN A 852 13.41 16.71 2.60
N LYS A 853 13.69 16.61 3.90
CA LYS A 853 14.10 15.36 4.55
C LYS A 853 13.11 14.19 4.34
N PRO A 854 11.80 14.31 4.64
CA PRO A 854 10.81 13.26 4.34
C PRO A 854 10.52 13.13 2.83
N LEU A 855 10.57 14.21 2.04
CA LEU A 855 10.38 14.14 0.59
C LEU A 855 11.46 13.26 -0.07
N ALA A 856 12.73 13.41 0.31
CA ALA A 856 13.84 12.64 -0.24
C ALA A 856 13.75 11.13 0.03
N LYS A 857 13.06 10.73 1.10
CA LYS A 857 12.84 9.31 1.45
C LYS A 857 11.80 8.61 0.58
N ARG A 858 10.99 9.38 -0.16
CA ARG A 858 9.96 8.82 -1.06
C ARG A 858 10.56 8.33 -2.36
N GLY A 859 9.85 7.49 -3.07
CA GLY A 859 10.31 6.89 -4.33
C GLY A 859 11.03 5.54 -4.21
N ASP A 860 11.72 5.25 -3.10
CA ASP A 860 12.58 4.07 -2.99
C ASP A 860 11.92 2.96 -2.16
N VAL A 861 11.93 1.73 -2.71
CA VAL A 861 11.52 0.50 -2.03
C VAL A 861 12.69 -0.06 -1.23
N CYS A 862 12.45 -0.52 0.00
CA CYS A 862 13.46 -1.15 0.84
C CYS A 862 13.49 -2.65 0.56
N THR A 863 14.57 -3.13 -0.07
CA THR A 863 14.72 -4.54 -0.46
C THR A 863 15.20 -5.45 0.66
N ASP A 864 15.79 -4.88 1.73
CA ASP A 864 16.17 -5.57 2.96
C ASP A 864 15.64 -4.77 4.16
N CYS A 865 14.39 -5.06 4.51
CA CYS A 865 13.66 -4.38 5.56
C CYS A 865 14.23 -4.70 6.97
N ALA A 866 14.77 -5.90 7.15
CA ALA A 866 15.27 -6.39 8.44
C ALA A 866 16.60 -5.75 8.84
N SER A 867 17.47 -5.48 7.87
CA SER A 867 18.79 -4.85 8.11
C SER A 867 18.76 -3.32 8.11
N CYS A 868 17.58 -2.69 7.99
CA CYS A 868 17.49 -1.24 7.89
C CYS A 868 17.69 -0.55 9.25
N GLU A 869 18.72 0.30 9.36
CA GLU A 869 19.04 1.03 10.60
C GLU A 869 18.12 2.25 10.85
N ASP A 870 17.59 2.87 9.80
CA ASP A 870 16.61 3.97 9.92
C ASP A 870 15.22 3.41 10.27
N SER A 871 14.42 4.23 10.95
CA SER A 871 13.00 4.01 11.22
C SER A 871 12.14 3.67 9.99
N ARG A 872 12.61 3.91 8.76
CA ARG A 872 11.88 3.79 7.48
C ARG A 872 10.61 4.67 7.36
N CYS A 873 10.37 5.56 8.33
CA CYS A 873 9.21 6.45 8.35
C CYS A 873 9.22 7.41 7.16
N LEU A 874 8.10 7.47 6.44
CA LEU A 874 7.91 8.35 5.27
C LEU A 874 7.56 9.80 5.64
N GLY A 875 7.30 10.11 6.91
CA GLY A 875 6.95 11.46 7.35
C GLY A 875 5.60 11.95 6.81
N CYS A 876 4.57 11.09 6.75
CA CYS A 876 3.28 11.36 6.09
C CYS A 876 2.56 12.64 6.55
N ALA A 877 2.71 13.04 7.82
CA ALA A 877 2.16 14.29 8.34
C ALA A 877 2.83 15.56 7.75
N THR A 878 4.02 15.41 7.17
CA THR A 878 4.77 16.49 6.49
C THR A 878 4.57 16.41 4.99
N VAL A 879 4.81 15.22 4.42
CA VAL A 879 4.76 14.98 2.98
C VAL A 879 3.84 13.78 2.77
N CYS A 880 2.60 14.02 2.38
CA CYS A 880 1.68 12.96 1.96
C CYS A 880 1.82 12.72 0.46
N GLU A 881 1.53 13.71 -0.40
CA GLU A 881 1.78 13.74 -1.87
C GLU A 881 1.48 12.47 -2.69
N THR A 882 0.89 11.42 -2.12
CA THR A 882 0.81 10.09 -2.75
C THR A 882 -0.02 10.15 -4.02
N CYS A 883 -1.12 10.92 -4.03
CA CYS A 883 -1.93 11.12 -5.23
C CYS A 883 -1.19 11.83 -6.37
N THR A 884 -0.15 12.61 -6.08
CA THR A 884 0.73 13.23 -7.09
C THR A 884 1.76 12.23 -7.59
N GLU A 885 2.29 11.37 -6.74
CA GLU A 885 3.25 10.33 -7.12
C GLU A 885 2.61 9.27 -8.02
N VAL A 886 1.42 8.77 -7.63
CA VAL A 886 0.77 7.65 -8.31
C VAL A 886 -0.07 8.05 -9.52
N CYS A 887 -0.22 9.35 -9.79
CA CYS A 887 -1.00 9.80 -10.95
C CYS A 887 -0.17 9.61 -12.22
N PRO A 888 -0.54 8.67 -13.12
CA PRO A 888 0.24 8.43 -14.32
C PRO A 888 0.26 9.67 -15.22
N ASN A 889 -0.85 10.41 -15.28
CA ASN A 889 -1.03 11.58 -16.15
C ASN A 889 -0.55 12.91 -15.55
N ARG A 890 0.00 12.89 -14.33
CA ARG A 890 0.44 14.10 -13.59
C ARG A 890 -0.68 15.12 -13.31
N ALA A 891 -1.95 14.67 -13.32
CA ALA A 891 -3.13 15.50 -13.04
C ALA A 891 -3.28 15.94 -11.58
N ASN A 892 -2.46 15.45 -10.65
CA ASN A 892 -2.41 15.97 -9.27
C ASN A 892 -1.05 16.63 -9.06
N VAL A 893 -1.04 17.89 -8.67
CA VAL A 893 0.17 18.71 -8.52
C VAL A 893 0.26 19.25 -7.10
N ALA A 894 1.45 19.16 -6.50
CA ALA A 894 1.73 19.75 -5.20
C ALA A 894 2.23 21.19 -5.36
N VAL A 895 1.60 22.14 -4.66
CA VAL A 895 1.89 23.57 -4.77
C VAL A 895 2.19 24.18 -3.40
N TRP A 896 3.23 25.00 -3.32
CA TRP A 896 3.51 25.79 -2.13
C TRP A 896 2.54 26.97 -2.05
N VAL A 897 1.77 27.03 -0.96
CA VAL A 897 0.88 28.16 -0.69
C VAL A 897 1.50 28.99 0.44
N PRO A 898 1.72 30.30 0.24
CA PRO A 898 2.23 31.17 1.29
C PRO A 898 1.43 30.99 2.58
N GLY A 899 2.12 30.94 3.73
CA GLY A 899 1.54 30.79 5.06
C GLY A 899 0.93 29.42 5.39
N MET A 900 1.05 28.43 4.51
CA MET A 900 0.75 27.03 4.84
C MET A 900 2.04 26.26 5.10
N ARG A 901 2.01 25.38 6.11
CA ARG A 901 3.20 24.61 6.53
C ARG A 901 3.52 23.47 5.58
N GLN A 902 2.50 22.81 5.04
CA GLN A 902 2.63 21.80 3.99
C GLN A 902 2.22 22.38 2.64
N ARG A 903 2.79 21.84 1.56
CA ARG A 903 2.27 22.06 0.20
C ARG A 903 0.80 21.66 0.14
N GLN A 904 0.04 22.26 -0.76
CA GLN A 904 -1.35 21.87 -1.04
C GLN A 904 -1.41 21.05 -2.32
N ILE A 905 -2.48 20.27 -2.49
CA ILE A 905 -2.68 19.46 -3.70
C ILE A 905 -3.79 20.07 -4.54
N ILE A 906 -3.49 20.34 -5.80
CA ILE A 906 -4.47 20.72 -6.83
C ILE A 906 -4.64 19.58 -7.82
N HIS A 907 -5.89 19.32 -8.18
CA HIS A 907 -6.23 18.47 -9.30
C HIS A 907 -6.36 19.30 -10.58
N VAL A 908 -5.87 18.84 -11.72
CA VAL A 908 -6.00 19.53 -13.02
C VAL A 908 -6.87 18.66 -13.94
N ASP A 909 -8.09 19.12 -14.21
CA ASP A 909 -9.14 18.34 -14.88
C ASP A 909 -8.69 17.86 -16.28
N GLY A 910 -8.13 18.77 -17.08
CA GLY A 910 -7.73 18.50 -18.47
C GLY A 910 -6.62 17.46 -18.66
N MET A 911 -5.97 16.98 -17.60
CA MET A 911 -5.01 15.86 -17.67
C MET A 911 -5.60 14.53 -17.19
N CYS A 912 -6.79 14.54 -16.60
CA CYS A 912 -7.36 13.40 -15.91
C CYS A 912 -8.28 12.58 -16.82
N ASN A 913 -8.05 11.28 -16.92
CA ASN A 913 -8.97 10.33 -17.55
C ASN A 913 -9.79 9.51 -16.54
N GLU A 914 -9.79 9.91 -15.26
CA GLU A 914 -10.46 9.19 -14.17
C GLU A 914 -10.01 7.72 -14.00
N CYS A 915 -8.75 7.39 -14.31
CA CYS A 915 -8.26 6.02 -14.14
C CYS A 915 -8.43 5.45 -12.72
N GLY A 916 -8.61 6.31 -11.70
CA GLY A 916 -8.88 5.90 -10.33
C GLY A 916 -7.66 5.55 -9.49
N ASN A 917 -6.46 5.48 -10.09
CA ASN A 917 -5.26 5.02 -9.37
C ASN A 917 -4.92 5.88 -8.12
N CYS A 918 -5.17 7.19 -8.16
CA CYS A 918 -5.00 8.05 -6.98
C CYS A 918 -5.99 7.76 -5.85
N ALA A 919 -7.18 7.21 -6.14
CA ALA A 919 -8.12 6.77 -5.13
C ALA A 919 -7.61 5.52 -4.39
N THR A 920 -6.97 4.60 -5.10
CA THR A 920 -6.39 3.37 -4.52
C THR A 920 -5.45 3.66 -3.36
N PHE A 921 -4.59 4.67 -3.50
CA PHE A 921 -3.55 4.97 -2.51
C PHE A 921 -3.83 6.19 -1.63
N CYS A 922 -4.96 6.87 -1.82
CA CYS A 922 -5.35 7.91 -0.87
C CYS A 922 -5.55 7.27 0.52
N PRO A 923 -4.88 7.76 1.58
CA PRO A 923 -5.09 7.23 2.93
C PRO A 923 -6.49 7.51 3.45
N TYR A 924 -7.20 8.49 2.89
CA TYR A 924 -8.60 8.73 3.18
C TYR A 924 -9.48 7.80 2.33
N ASP A 925 -10.69 7.53 2.80
CA ASP A 925 -11.74 6.91 1.99
C ASP A 925 -12.26 7.92 0.95
N SER A 926 -11.44 8.23 -0.05
CA SER A 926 -11.66 9.33 -0.98
C SER A 926 -11.03 9.06 -2.33
N ARG A 927 -11.49 9.83 -3.32
CA ARG A 927 -11.11 9.82 -4.72
C ARG A 927 -10.49 11.19 -5.03
N PRO A 928 -9.15 11.37 -4.91
CA PRO A 928 -8.53 12.68 -5.08
C PRO A 928 -8.88 13.38 -6.40
N TYR A 929 -9.07 12.62 -7.49
CA TYR A 929 -9.48 13.16 -8.78
C TYR A 929 -10.91 13.74 -8.82
N GLN A 930 -11.74 13.47 -7.80
CA GLN A 930 -13.11 14.03 -7.65
C GLN A 930 -13.22 14.96 -6.43
N ASP A 931 -12.47 14.66 -5.37
CA ASP A 931 -12.63 15.30 -4.06
C ASP A 931 -11.64 16.46 -3.80
N LYS A 932 -10.63 16.65 -4.66
CA LYS A 932 -9.66 17.75 -4.52
C LYS A 932 -10.06 18.98 -5.31
N PHE A 933 -9.62 20.13 -4.80
CA PHE A 933 -9.85 21.41 -5.45
C PHE A 933 -9.25 21.39 -6.85
N THR A 934 -10.10 21.60 -7.84
CA THR A 934 -9.79 21.33 -9.24
C THR A 934 -9.52 22.63 -10.00
N LEU A 935 -8.42 22.69 -10.72
CA LEU A 935 -8.14 23.70 -11.74
C LEU A 935 -8.74 23.23 -13.07
N PHE A 936 -9.55 24.08 -13.68
CA PHE A 936 -10.13 23.88 -15.00
C PHE A 936 -9.39 24.72 -16.03
N TRP A 937 -9.06 24.15 -17.19
CA TRP A 937 -8.41 24.85 -18.29
C TRP A 937 -9.39 25.57 -19.21
N SER A 938 -10.64 25.11 -19.25
CA SER A 938 -11.67 25.69 -20.12
C SER A 938 -13.04 25.76 -19.44
N ALA A 939 -13.94 26.56 -20.02
CA ALA A 939 -15.34 26.59 -19.62
C ALA A 939 -16.01 25.21 -19.79
N ASP A 940 -15.68 24.50 -20.88
CA ASP A 940 -16.18 23.15 -21.12
C ASP A 940 -15.78 22.17 -20.01
N ASP A 941 -14.52 22.22 -19.55
CA ASP A 941 -14.05 21.37 -18.44
C ASP A 941 -14.80 21.72 -17.14
N PHE A 942 -14.98 23.03 -16.89
CA PHE A 942 -15.72 23.50 -15.73
C PHE A 942 -17.18 23.01 -15.75
N GLU A 943 -17.86 23.11 -16.89
CA GLU A 943 -19.28 22.73 -17.07
C GLU A 943 -19.50 21.21 -17.03
N ASN A 944 -18.60 20.43 -17.66
CA ASN A 944 -18.69 18.97 -17.70
C ASN A 944 -18.22 18.31 -16.39
N SER A 945 -17.60 19.07 -15.49
CA SER A 945 -17.19 18.62 -14.17
C SER A 945 -18.14 19.02 -13.06
N ARG A 946 -18.21 18.21 -12.01
CA ARG A 946 -18.94 18.53 -10.77
C ARG A 946 -18.01 18.87 -9.61
N ASN A 947 -16.70 18.81 -9.82
CA ASN A 947 -15.73 19.04 -8.77
C ASN A 947 -15.80 20.49 -8.28
N GLU A 948 -15.50 20.67 -6.99
CA GLU A 948 -15.18 21.98 -6.44
C GLU A 948 -13.83 22.44 -7.00
N GLY A 949 -13.76 23.69 -7.44
CA GLY A 949 -12.62 24.13 -8.23
C GLY A 949 -12.77 25.52 -8.79
N PHE A 950 -11.86 25.89 -9.69
CA PHE A 950 -11.77 27.23 -10.24
C PHE A 950 -11.31 27.25 -11.70
N LEU A 951 -11.79 28.27 -12.43
CA LEU A 951 -11.45 28.58 -13.81
C LEU A 951 -11.03 30.05 -13.87
N ARG A 952 -9.90 30.33 -14.51
CA ARG A 952 -9.46 31.71 -14.78
C ARG A 952 -10.26 32.27 -15.96
N LEU A 953 -10.86 33.45 -15.78
CA LEU A 953 -11.62 34.14 -16.83
C LEU A 953 -10.74 35.12 -17.60
N GLU A 954 -11.19 35.50 -18.81
CA GLU A 954 -10.48 36.44 -19.69
C GLU A 954 -10.30 37.83 -19.06
N ASP A 955 -11.26 38.27 -18.23
CA ASP A 955 -11.22 39.54 -17.51
C ASP A 955 -10.43 39.49 -16.19
N VAL A 956 -9.56 38.47 -16.04
CA VAL A 956 -8.67 38.22 -14.89
C VAL A 956 -9.41 37.76 -13.62
N ARG A 957 -10.75 37.83 -13.58
CA ARG A 957 -11.53 37.25 -12.48
C ARG A 957 -11.43 35.73 -12.49
N THR A 958 -11.79 35.13 -11.36
CA THR A 958 -11.78 33.68 -11.19
C THR A 958 -13.18 33.19 -10.90
N ARG A 959 -13.69 32.31 -11.76
CA ARG A 959 -14.93 31.59 -11.51
C ARG A 959 -14.64 30.42 -10.57
N VAL A 960 -15.32 30.35 -9.44
CA VAL A 960 -15.12 29.31 -8.42
C VAL A 960 -16.42 28.55 -8.20
N ARG A 961 -16.32 27.21 -8.16
CA ARG A 961 -17.37 26.31 -7.65
C ARG A 961 -17.00 25.82 -6.25
N LEU A 962 -17.85 26.10 -5.26
CA LEU A 962 -17.65 25.68 -3.87
C LEU A 962 -19.01 25.41 -3.20
N GLY A 963 -19.18 24.27 -2.52
CA GLY A 963 -20.43 23.93 -1.83
C GLY A 963 -21.65 23.89 -2.75
N GLY A 964 -21.46 23.57 -4.03
CA GLY A 964 -22.51 23.58 -5.07
C GLY A 964 -22.89 24.98 -5.61
N GLN A 965 -22.26 26.05 -5.13
CA GLN A 965 -22.46 27.42 -5.63
C GLN A 965 -21.37 27.80 -6.62
N VAL A 966 -21.71 28.61 -7.62
CA VAL A 966 -20.77 29.17 -8.62
C VAL A 966 -20.81 30.68 -8.52
N ALA A 967 -19.65 31.31 -8.35
CA ALA A 967 -19.49 32.76 -8.30
C ALA A 967 -18.14 33.20 -8.87
N ASP A 968 -18.08 34.44 -9.35
CA ASP A 968 -16.87 35.05 -9.90
C ASP A 968 -16.23 35.98 -8.86
N TYR A 969 -14.95 35.79 -8.58
CA TYR A 969 -14.19 36.51 -7.56
C TYR A 969 -12.99 37.23 -8.17
N ASP A 970 -12.66 38.41 -7.64
CA ASP A 970 -11.33 39.00 -7.79
C ASP A 970 -10.43 38.48 -6.67
N VAL A 971 -9.70 37.40 -6.94
CA VAL A 971 -8.86 36.73 -5.94
C VAL A 971 -7.64 37.55 -5.50
N SER A 972 -7.31 38.62 -6.24
CA SER A 972 -6.27 39.57 -5.85
C SER A 972 -6.71 40.46 -4.68
N ASP A 973 -8.02 40.65 -4.50
CA ASP A 973 -8.60 41.34 -3.34
C ASP A 973 -8.79 40.36 -2.16
N ALA A 974 -8.11 40.63 -1.04
CA ALA A 974 -8.27 39.85 0.18
C ALA A 974 -9.68 39.97 0.79
N ALA A 975 -10.46 40.99 0.43
CA ALA A 975 -11.83 41.21 0.89
C ALA A 975 -12.90 40.66 -0.07
N CYS A 976 -12.52 39.89 -1.12
CA CYS A 976 -13.46 39.36 -2.12
C CYS A 976 -14.52 38.37 -1.59
N GLY A 977 -14.44 37.97 -0.31
CA GLY A 977 -15.42 37.09 0.34
C GLY A 977 -15.19 35.59 0.11
N LEU A 978 -14.17 35.20 -0.66
CA LEU A 978 -13.74 33.80 -0.78
C LEU A 978 -12.99 33.36 0.49
N TYR A 979 -13.16 32.10 0.89
CA TYR A 979 -12.40 31.50 2.01
C TYR A 979 -10.89 31.67 1.77
N ASP A 980 -10.22 32.43 2.64
CA ASP A 980 -8.86 32.94 2.39
C ASP A 980 -7.82 31.85 2.05
N PRO A 981 -7.79 30.67 2.72
CA PRO A 981 -6.91 29.58 2.33
C PRO A 981 -7.07 29.13 0.87
N LEU A 982 -8.30 29.09 0.34
CA LEU A 982 -8.55 28.77 -1.08
C LEU A 982 -8.16 29.93 -2.00
N ARG A 983 -8.45 31.17 -1.59
CA ARG A 983 -8.00 32.36 -2.34
C ARG A 983 -6.48 32.38 -2.49
N ARG A 984 -5.74 32.14 -1.40
CA ARG A 984 -4.28 32.07 -1.39
C ARG A 984 -3.74 30.91 -2.24
N LEU A 985 -4.43 29.77 -2.23
CA LEU A 985 -4.11 28.65 -3.12
C LEU A 985 -4.23 29.05 -4.60
N ILE A 986 -5.32 29.72 -4.98
CA ILE A 986 -5.52 30.22 -6.35
C ILE A 986 -4.45 31.25 -6.73
N CYS A 987 -4.17 32.23 -5.85
CA CYS A 987 -3.10 33.21 -6.06
C CYS A 987 -1.74 32.52 -6.25
N ALA A 988 -1.42 31.53 -5.41
CA ALA A 988 -0.18 30.77 -5.52
C ALA A 988 -0.07 30.09 -6.90
N VAL A 989 -1.17 29.54 -7.43
CA VAL A 989 -1.18 28.99 -8.79
C VAL A 989 -0.88 30.06 -9.83
N TYR A 990 -1.56 31.20 -9.78
CA TYR A 990 -1.39 32.25 -10.78
C TYR A 990 0.01 32.89 -10.75
N GLU A 991 0.61 33.01 -9.58
CA GLU A 991 1.89 33.70 -9.39
C GLU A 991 3.09 32.77 -9.55
N ASN A 992 3.03 31.57 -8.96
CA ASN A 992 4.19 30.69 -8.83
C ASN A 992 4.10 29.41 -9.68
N TYR A 993 2.89 29.06 -10.12
CA TYR A 993 2.62 27.86 -10.91
C TYR A 993 1.82 28.19 -12.17
N ALA A 994 2.06 29.35 -12.78
CA ALA A 994 1.31 29.84 -13.94
C ALA A 994 1.38 28.88 -15.14
N TYR A 995 2.44 28.06 -15.20
CA TYR A 995 2.56 26.97 -16.16
C TYR A 995 1.49 25.88 -16.03
N LEU A 996 0.66 25.89 -14.99
CA LEU A 996 -0.48 24.99 -14.85
C LEU A 996 -1.73 25.50 -15.59
N LEU A 997 -1.77 26.74 -16.08
CA LEU A 997 -3.02 27.39 -16.50
C LEU A 997 -3.57 27.03 -17.89
N GLY A 998 -2.96 26.09 -18.62
CA GLY A 998 -3.40 25.73 -19.98
C GLY A 998 -2.88 26.69 -21.03
#